data_AF-A0AAJ7WGX3-F1
#
_entry.id   AF-A0AAJ7WGX3-F1
#
_cell.length_a   1.000
_cell.length_b   1.000
_cell.length_c   1.000
_cell.angle_alpha   90.00
_cell.angle_beta   90.00
_cell.angle_gamma   90.00
#
_symmetry.space_group_name_H-M   'P 1'
#
loop_
_entity.id
_entity.type
_entity.pdbx_description
1 polymer ?
#
loop_
_entity_poly.entity_id
_entity_poly.type
_entity_poly.pdbx_seq_one_letter_code
_entity_poly.pdbx_strand_id
1 'polypeptide(L)'
;GYIATTHFQPTFARQAFPCWDEPIYKAKFNITLIHEKRLKAISNMDVLKTEEKSDMIITTFKETPLMSTYLVAFTISDYQFKEDKVGNFTYRVWTKASAIKQTDYALKMGRKLLEQLNLYTNISYQTYMPDKIDQVSVPNLFGVPAMENWGLVTYRERSLLYDEALSTTQKKMNILMLIAHKFTQQWFSNVVTPKWWKYDWLNKGFAKYFQCFITHKVAPELRLNDMFVVESTQMSAMVFDALSGMRAINMDVYSPEEILMLSDSIVYEKAGSVVRMISHAMTEEVFHKAMKLYLTNHALGNVDSNDLFGSLQKALDESGIKWKQPVQVIMHNWVEYPGYPTLTVKRVDRGYELTQERFVIELMMKVKEYPTKWWIPITYVEESNPDFNNTTPIDWFSPDDKSHTVPSKEKTGWFVFNTQQTGYYRVNYDVENWQLLMKELNKGSDTKIHVLNRAQIVDDAFSLAHTGNLNYTVALNVTLYLTQETDFMPWQPAFKHLGYLRNLLRTSDKYYTFKRYVAYLLRALTNDVGYEPKANDSDLVKMLRVDAMRWACEAGVEQCTSYAENTYLQWLINPVMEVSQNSWKASESEWTDTLEYIITSKLDEDDKKDLLMALACSNSSEILMTYLNSTLEPSYPIDFKTGVKNVVSKYPAGAELVSKFLFKENKRIRQM
;
A
#
# COMPACT_ATOMS: atom_id res chain seq x y z
N GLY A 1 -15.87 13.04 24.72
CA GLY A 1 -15.00 13.88 25.57
C GLY A 1 -13.71 14.23 24.86
N TYR A 2 -12.70 14.66 25.62
CA TYR A 2 -11.31 14.68 25.18
C TYR A 2 -10.67 13.30 25.40
N ILE A 3 -9.58 13.01 24.68
CA ILE A 3 -8.77 11.80 24.81
C ILE A 3 -7.30 12.21 24.94
N ALA A 4 -6.57 11.58 25.86
CA ALA A 4 -5.12 11.64 25.91
C ALA A 4 -4.56 10.31 25.40
N THR A 5 -3.64 10.35 24.43
CA THR A 5 -3.03 9.15 23.83
C THR A 5 -1.58 9.43 23.42
N THR A 6 -0.82 8.37 23.17
CA THR A 6 0.61 8.43 22.85
C THR A 6 0.92 7.98 21.42
N HIS A 7 1.91 8.59 20.79
CA HIS A 7 2.56 8.09 19.58
C HIS A 7 4.05 8.41 19.66
N PHE A 8 4.91 7.40 19.84
CA PHE A 8 6.32 7.61 20.15
C PHE A 8 7.31 7.29 19.03
N GLN A 9 6.92 6.51 18.01
CA GLN A 9 7.80 6.25 16.89
C GLN A 9 7.98 7.51 16.02
N PRO A 10 9.21 7.83 15.57
CA PRO A 10 10.47 7.14 15.87
C PRO A 10 11.14 7.60 17.18
N THR A 11 11.11 8.89 17.51
CA THR A 11 11.96 9.47 18.56
C THR A 11 11.19 10.41 19.49
N PHE A 12 9.93 10.09 19.77
CA PHE A 12 9.02 10.97 20.53
C PHE A 12 8.74 10.48 21.96
N ALA A 13 9.23 9.30 22.39
CA ALA A 13 9.06 8.85 23.78
C ALA A 13 9.72 9.85 24.76
N ARG A 14 10.86 10.42 24.35
CA ARG A 14 11.58 11.47 25.08
C ARG A 14 10.75 12.73 25.39
N GLN A 15 9.64 12.97 24.67
CA GLN A 15 8.74 14.09 24.94
C GLN A 15 7.75 13.79 26.08
N ALA A 16 7.51 12.53 26.40
CA ALA A 16 6.63 12.12 27.49
C ALA A 16 7.40 11.81 28.78
N PHE A 17 8.59 11.20 28.69
CA PHE A 17 9.44 10.91 29.84
C PHE A 17 10.94 10.84 29.45
N PRO A 18 11.87 11.24 30.34
CA PRO A 18 13.30 11.10 30.09
C PRO A 18 13.69 9.63 29.91
N CYS A 19 14.33 9.29 28.79
CA CYS A 19 14.74 7.93 28.47
C CYS A 19 15.88 7.88 27.43
N TRP A 20 16.51 6.72 27.30
CA TRP A 20 17.43 6.38 26.21
C TRP A 20 16.61 6.02 24.96
N ASP A 21 16.17 7.03 24.24
CA ASP A 21 15.15 6.90 23.20
C ASP A 21 15.72 6.48 21.84
N GLU A 22 16.35 5.31 21.82
CA GLU A 22 16.86 4.60 20.65
C GLU A 22 16.42 3.13 20.71
N PRO A 23 16.14 2.47 19.56
CA PRO A 23 15.52 1.14 19.55
C PRO A 23 16.39 0.05 20.19
N ILE A 24 17.72 0.22 20.25
CA ILE A 24 18.65 -0.74 20.86
C ILE A 24 18.53 -0.83 22.38
N TYR A 25 18.07 0.22 23.05
CA TYR A 25 17.96 0.26 24.52
C TYR A 25 16.62 -0.31 24.98
N LYS A 26 16.41 -1.61 24.76
CA LYS A 26 15.23 -2.30 25.29
C LYS A 26 15.24 -2.31 26.82
N ALA A 27 14.08 -2.05 27.41
CA ALA A 27 13.87 -2.06 28.84
C ALA A 27 12.49 -2.65 29.19
N LYS A 28 12.29 -2.93 30.48
CA LYS A 28 10.96 -3.23 31.02
C LYS A 28 10.32 -1.95 31.54
N PHE A 29 9.02 -1.84 31.41
CA PHE A 29 8.27 -0.66 31.82
C PHE A 29 7.18 -1.03 32.83
N ASN A 30 7.19 -0.32 33.96
CA ASN A 30 6.15 -0.37 34.98
C ASN A 30 5.37 0.95 34.93
N ILE A 31 4.15 0.90 34.40
CA ILE A 31 3.37 2.09 34.08
C ILE A 31 2.28 2.28 35.15
N THR A 32 2.15 3.50 35.65
CA THR A 32 1.05 3.92 36.55
C THR A 32 0.48 5.24 36.04
N LEU A 33 -0.84 5.29 35.90
CA LEU A 33 -1.54 6.47 35.39
C LEU A 33 -2.57 6.95 36.42
N ILE A 34 -2.58 8.26 36.66
CA ILE A 34 -3.53 8.92 37.56
C ILE A 34 -4.53 9.68 36.68
N HIS A 35 -5.82 9.37 36.79
CA HIS A 35 -6.87 9.94 35.95
C HIS A 35 -8.18 10.14 36.70
N GLU A 36 -9.09 10.95 36.16
CA GLU A 36 -10.42 11.16 36.74
C GLU A 36 -11.23 9.85 36.77
N LYS A 37 -12.10 9.69 37.78
CA LYS A 37 -12.96 8.50 37.97
C LYS A 37 -13.84 8.13 36.77
N ARG A 38 -14.29 9.13 36.00
CA ARG A 38 -15.14 8.91 34.82
C ARG A 38 -14.39 8.38 33.60
N LEU A 39 -13.06 8.43 33.61
CA LEU A 39 -12.20 8.00 32.51
C LEU A 39 -11.63 6.61 32.81
N LYS A 40 -11.21 5.92 31.76
CA LYS A 40 -10.49 4.65 31.82
C LYS A 40 -9.08 4.86 31.27
N ALA A 41 -8.11 4.21 31.89
CA ALA A 41 -6.74 4.14 31.41
C ALA A 41 -6.44 2.74 30.87
N ILE A 42 -5.85 2.68 29.68
CA ILE A 42 -5.30 1.46 29.06
C ILE A 42 -3.84 1.68 28.67
N SER A 43 -3.03 0.63 28.71
CA SER A 43 -1.61 0.67 28.36
C SER A 43 -1.17 -0.65 27.71
N ASN A 44 0.13 -0.88 27.52
CA ASN A 44 0.67 -2.08 26.87
C ASN A 44 0.19 -3.38 27.54
N MET A 45 0.30 -3.46 28.86
CA MET A 45 -0.10 -4.63 29.65
C MET A 45 -1.50 -4.46 30.26
N ASP A 46 -2.07 -5.56 30.76
CA ASP A 46 -3.34 -5.51 31.49
C ASP A 46 -3.17 -4.86 32.87
N VAL A 47 -4.28 -4.41 33.44
CA VAL A 47 -4.29 -3.74 34.75
C VAL A 47 -3.85 -4.72 35.84
N LEU A 48 -2.87 -4.31 36.65
CA LEU A 48 -2.44 -5.05 37.84
C LEU A 48 -3.33 -4.72 39.03
N LYS A 49 -3.56 -3.42 39.27
CA LYS A 49 -4.45 -2.94 40.33
C LYS A 49 -4.96 -1.53 40.05
N THR A 50 -6.07 -1.20 40.70
CA THR A 50 -6.71 0.12 40.66
C THR A 50 -6.98 0.58 42.08
N GLU A 51 -6.59 1.82 42.40
CA GLU A 51 -6.78 2.42 43.72
C GLU A 51 -7.52 3.76 43.58
N GLU A 52 -8.59 3.95 44.34
CA GLU A 52 -9.31 5.23 44.37
C GLU A 52 -8.65 6.22 45.33
N LYS A 53 -8.47 7.46 44.89
CA LYS A 53 -7.95 8.56 45.70
C LYS A 53 -8.77 9.84 45.45
N SER A 54 -9.74 10.09 46.32
CA SER A 54 -10.72 11.19 46.16
C SER A 54 -11.48 11.07 44.83
N ASP A 55 -11.33 12.03 43.93
CA ASP A 55 -11.97 12.06 42.60
C ASP A 55 -11.11 11.45 41.48
N MET A 56 -9.93 10.95 41.85
CA MET A 56 -8.98 10.33 40.93
C MET A 56 -8.91 8.81 41.15
N ILE A 57 -8.48 8.12 40.11
CA ILE A 57 -8.12 6.71 40.10
C ILE A 57 -6.64 6.61 39.76
N ILE A 58 -5.92 5.78 40.51
CA ILE A 58 -4.55 5.37 40.22
C ILE A 58 -4.63 3.96 39.62
N THR A 59 -4.35 3.85 38.32
CA THR A 59 -4.33 2.57 37.60
C THR A 59 -2.88 2.14 37.39
N THR A 60 -2.49 1.01 37.99
CA THR A 60 -1.17 0.40 37.85
C THR A 60 -1.27 -0.78 36.90
N PHE A 61 -0.38 -0.86 35.90
CA PHE A 61 -0.33 -1.95 34.92
C PHE A 61 0.73 -2.98 35.27
N LYS A 62 0.60 -4.20 34.74
CA LYS A 62 1.66 -5.23 34.87
C LYS A 62 2.94 -4.78 34.15
N GLU A 63 4.08 -5.32 34.57
CA GLU A 63 5.39 -5.06 33.96
C GLU A 63 5.42 -5.58 32.50
N THR A 64 5.97 -4.79 31.58
CA THR A 64 6.14 -5.23 30.18
C THR A 64 7.30 -6.23 30.03
N PRO A 65 7.31 -7.04 28.96
CA PRO A 65 8.55 -7.65 28.47
C PRO A 65 9.61 -6.59 28.12
N LEU A 66 10.84 -7.04 27.84
CA LEU A 66 11.88 -6.19 27.26
C LEU A 66 11.41 -5.67 25.90
N MET A 67 11.24 -4.36 25.78
CA MET A 67 10.81 -3.69 24.56
C MET A 67 11.45 -2.32 24.41
N SER A 68 11.44 -1.76 23.20
CA SER A 68 12.01 -0.44 22.93
C SER A 68 11.05 0.69 23.35
N THR A 69 11.61 1.86 23.67
CA THR A 69 10.85 3.03 24.16
C THR A 69 9.71 3.47 23.24
N TYR A 70 9.91 3.40 21.91
CA TYR A 70 8.90 3.82 20.93
C TYR A 70 7.60 2.97 20.95
N LEU A 71 7.63 1.81 21.60
CA LEU A 71 6.47 0.90 21.74
C LEU A 71 5.65 1.17 23.00
N VAL A 72 6.17 1.93 23.97
CA VAL A 72 5.41 2.34 25.15
C VAL A 72 4.16 3.07 24.70
N ALA A 73 3.00 2.70 25.24
CA ALA A 73 1.74 3.36 24.92
C ALA A 73 0.78 3.40 26.10
N PHE A 74 -0.03 4.46 26.10
CA PHE A 74 -1.18 4.56 26.97
C PHE A 74 -2.25 5.48 26.38
N THR A 75 -3.49 5.23 26.79
CA THR A 75 -4.65 6.03 26.42
C THR A 75 -5.54 6.25 27.64
N ILE A 76 -5.98 7.49 27.87
CA ILE A 76 -6.95 7.86 28.90
C ILE A 76 -8.16 8.49 28.21
N SER A 77 -9.33 7.88 28.35
CA SER A 77 -10.55 8.30 27.64
C SER A 77 -11.84 7.82 28.33
N ASP A 78 -12.98 8.29 27.83
CA ASP A 78 -14.33 7.81 28.17
C ASP A 78 -14.79 6.65 27.26
N TYR A 79 -13.86 5.98 26.57
CA TYR A 79 -14.19 4.97 25.57
C TYR A 79 -14.82 3.70 26.14
N GLN A 80 -15.56 3.04 25.27
CA GLN A 80 -16.11 1.71 25.46
C GLN A 80 -15.34 0.72 24.61
N PHE A 81 -15.56 -0.58 24.85
CA PHE A 81 -14.93 -1.62 24.07
C PHE A 81 -15.87 -2.80 23.86
N LYS A 82 -15.65 -3.52 22.76
CA LYS A 82 -16.11 -4.89 22.59
C LYS A 82 -14.93 -5.82 22.82
N GLU A 83 -15.21 -7.01 23.35
CA GLU A 83 -14.19 -8.01 23.61
C GLU A 83 -14.60 -9.40 23.12
N ASP A 84 -13.59 -10.20 22.81
CA ASP A 84 -13.70 -11.64 22.55
C ASP A 84 -12.63 -12.35 23.39
N LYS A 85 -13.02 -13.42 24.09
CA LYS A 85 -12.16 -14.15 25.05
C LYS A 85 -11.91 -15.56 24.56
N VAL A 86 -10.64 -15.94 24.51
CA VAL A 86 -10.19 -17.29 24.13
C VAL A 86 -9.30 -17.82 25.25
N GLY A 87 -9.87 -18.69 26.08
CA GLY A 87 -9.22 -19.12 27.33
C GLY A 87 -8.98 -17.91 28.24
N ASN A 88 -7.73 -17.69 28.62
CA ASN A 88 -7.33 -16.57 29.48
C ASN A 88 -6.96 -15.30 28.70
N PHE A 89 -6.92 -15.36 27.37
CA PHE A 89 -6.49 -14.25 26.53
C PHE A 89 -7.70 -13.45 26.01
N THR A 90 -7.59 -12.12 26.03
CA THR A 90 -8.67 -11.22 25.64
C THR A 90 -8.28 -10.36 24.43
N TYR A 91 -9.10 -10.37 23.40
CA TYR A 91 -9.05 -9.40 22.30
C TYR A 91 -10.03 -8.28 22.61
N ARG A 92 -9.61 -7.01 22.50
CA ARG A 92 -10.53 -5.87 22.67
C ARG A 92 -10.36 -4.83 21.58
N VAL A 93 -11.46 -4.18 21.22
CA VAL A 93 -11.47 -3.01 20.35
C VAL A 93 -12.14 -1.85 21.06
N TRP A 94 -11.38 -0.80 21.34
CA TRP A 94 -11.76 0.39 22.09
C TRP A 94 -12.12 1.54 21.14
N THR A 95 -13.25 2.18 21.39
CA THR A 95 -13.70 3.36 20.63
C THR A 95 -14.70 4.20 21.43
N LYS A 96 -15.05 5.37 20.89
CA LYS A 96 -16.14 6.21 21.42
C LYS A 96 -17.47 5.45 21.41
N ALA A 97 -18.31 5.68 22.42
CA ALA A 97 -19.57 4.95 22.59
C ALA A 97 -20.48 4.97 21.33
N SER A 98 -20.49 6.08 20.57
CA SER A 98 -21.30 6.20 19.35
C SER A 98 -20.84 5.29 18.20
N ALA A 99 -19.60 4.82 18.21
CA ALA A 99 -19.02 3.98 17.16
C ALA A 99 -18.83 2.51 17.59
N ILE A 100 -19.32 2.11 18.76
CA ILE A 100 -19.03 0.78 19.32
C ILE A 100 -19.49 -0.38 18.42
N LYS A 101 -20.56 -0.19 17.65
CA LYS A 101 -21.04 -1.19 16.68
C LYS A 101 -20.11 -1.37 15.48
N GLN A 102 -19.33 -0.35 15.11
CA GLN A 102 -18.41 -0.39 13.98
C GLN A 102 -17.11 -1.17 14.29
N THR A 103 -16.98 -1.73 15.49
CA THR A 103 -15.79 -2.49 15.93
C THR A 103 -15.86 -3.99 15.66
N ASP A 104 -17.04 -4.51 15.30
CA ASP A 104 -17.28 -5.96 15.16
C ASP A 104 -16.36 -6.61 14.11
N TYR A 105 -16.16 -5.92 12.98
CA TYR A 105 -15.30 -6.41 11.92
C TYR A 105 -13.83 -6.51 12.35
N ALA A 106 -13.31 -5.45 12.97
CA ALA A 106 -11.93 -5.41 13.47
C ALA A 106 -11.67 -6.44 14.57
N LEU A 107 -12.64 -6.66 15.47
CA LEU A 107 -12.53 -7.67 16.53
C LEU A 107 -12.49 -9.08 15.92
N LYS A 108 -13.45 -9.42 15.07
CA LYS A 108 -13.56 -10.74 14.41
C LYS A 108 -12.34 -11.04 13.55
N MET A 109 -11.95 -10.11 12.70
CA MET A 109 -10.84 -10.33 11.76
C MET A 109 -9.48 -10.23 12.42
N GLY A 110 -9.30 -9.31 13.37
CA GLY A 110 -8.08 -9.22 14.17
C GLY A 110 -7.77 -10.54 14.87
N ARG A 111 -8.78 -11.18 15.48
CA ARG A 111 -8.61 -12.51 16.07
C ARG A 111 -8.07 -13.53 15.08
N LYS A 112 -8.72 -13.70 13.92
CA LYS A 112 -8.31 -14.65 12.88
C LYS A 112 -6.88 -14.37 12.39
N LEU A 113 -6.53 -13.09 12.21
CA LEU A 113 -5.20 -12.69 11.77
C LEU A 113 -4.12 -13.01 12.82
N LEU A 114 -4.39 -12.76 14.10
CA LEU A 114 -3.45 -13.10 15.17
C LEU A 114 -3.28 -14.61 15.31
N GLU A 115 -4.36 -15.37 15.22
CA GLU A 115 -4.32 -16.85 15.20
C GLU A 115 -3.49 -17.36 14.02
N GLN A 116 -3.69 -16.81 12.81
CA GLN A 116 -2.91 -17.18 11.64
C GLN A 116 -1.42 -16.81 11.76
N LEU A 117 -1.10 -15.67 12.38
CA LEU A 117 0.29 -15.28 12.69
C LEU A 117 0.93 -16.18 13.74
N ASN A 118 0.19 -16.60 14.77
CA ASN A 118 0.69 -17.59 15.74
C ASN A 118 1.05 -18.90 15.03
N LEU A 119 0.18 -19.38 14.13
CA LEU A 119 0.40 -20.60 13.35
C LEU A 119 1.60 -20.45 12.40
N TYR A 120 1.68 -19.34 11.68
CA TYR A 120 2.76 -19.09 10.74
C TYR A 120 4.11 -18.91 11.46
N THR A 121 4.20 -18.07 12.49
CA THR A 121 5.48 -17.89 13.19
C THR A 121 5.85 -19.07 14.08
N ASN A 122 4.88 -19.92 14.43
CA ASN A 122 4.98 -20.96 15.47
C ASN A 122 5.44 -20.41 16.83
N ILE A 123 5.18 -19.13 17.07
CA ILE A 123 5.48 -18.42 18.31
C ILE A 123 4.17 -17.78 18.72
N SER A 124 3.54 -18.30 19.77
CA SER A 124 2.30 -17.72 20.28
C SER A 124 2.57 -16.29 20.77
N TYR A 125 1.75 -15.34 20.34
CA TYR A 125 1.73 -13.98 20.87
C TYR A 125 1.62 -13.95 22.41
N GLN A 126 0.87 -14.90 22.97
CA GLN A 126 0.65 -15.04 24.41
C GLN A 126 1.92 -15.41 25.20
N THR A 127 2.98 -15.87 24.52
CA THR A 127 4.29 -16.13 25.13
C THR A 127 4.86 -14.86 25.77
N TYR A 128 4.67 -13.72 25.12
CA TYR A 128 5.19 -12.43 25.58
C TYR A 128 4.09 -11.54 26.18
N MET A 129 2.87 -11.66 25.66
CA MET A 129 1.73 -10.84 26.06
C MET A 129 0.55 -11.74 26.46
N PRO A 130 0.55 -12.29 27.69
CA PRO A 130 -0.31 -13.43 28.05
C PRO A 130 -1.79 -13.06 28.26
N ASP A 131 -2.09 -11.80 28.54
CA ASP A 131 -3.44 -11.41 28.98
C ASP A 131 -4.31 -10.88 27.83
N LYS A 132 -3.75 -10.06 26.94
CA LYS A 132 -4.56 -9.30 25.98
C LYS A 132 -3.83 -8.76 24.76
N ILE A 133 -4.63 -8.39 23.76
CA ILE A 133 -4.30 -7.39 22.74
C ILE A 133 -5.46 -6.40 22.62
N ASP A 134 -5.16 -5.12 22.81
CA ASP A 134 -6.11 -4.03 22.59
C ASP A 134 -5.84 -3.38 21.24
N GLN A 135 -6.91 -3.07 20.51
CA GLN A 135 -6.91 -2.13 19.39
C GLN A 135 -7.71 -0.90 19.82
N VAL A 136 -7.23 0.32 19.58
CA VAL A 136 -7.95 1.55 19.94
C VAL A 136 -8.03 2.52 18.76
N SER A 137 -9.24 2.97 18.44
CA SER A 137 -9.44 4.04 17.46
C SER A 137 -9.22 5.41 18.10
N VAL A 138 -8.43 6.29 17.52
CA VAL A 138 -8.22 7.66 17.98
C VAL A 138 -8.58 8.67 16.88
N PRO A 139 -9.03 9.90 17.22
CA PRO A 139 -9.47 10.87 16.23
C PRO A 139 -8.35 11.33 15.29
N ASN A 140 -7.12 11.45 15.82
CA ASN A 140 -5.95 11.81 15.04
C ASN A 140 -4.72 11.04 15.55
N LEU A 141 -3.89 10.61 14.62
CA LEU A 141 -2.62 9.94 14.86
C LEU A 141 -1.63 10.60 13.90
N PHE A 142 -0.82 11.53 14.42
CA PHE A 142 -0.03 12.51 13.66
C PHE A 142 0.72 11.88 12.47
N GLY A 143 0.26 12.14 11.25
CA GLY A 143 0.91 11.69 10.01
C GLY A 143 0.75 10.22 9.62
N VAL A 144 0.26 9.33 10.50
CA VAL A 144 0.18 7.88 10.22
C VAL A 144 -1.23 7.29 10.48
N PRO A 145 -1.61 6.19 9.79
CA PRO A 145 -2.94 5.58 9.97
C PRO A 145 -3.06 4.69 11.21
N ALA A 146 -1.94 4.13 11.69
CA ALA A 146 -1.90 3.26 12.87
C ALA A 146 -0.47 3.12 13.44
N MET A 147 -0.34 2.63 14.68
CA MET A 147 0.92 2.33 15.36
C MET A 147 0.86 1.01 16.13
N GLU A 148 1.91 0.20 16.03
CA GLU A 148 2.02 -1.21 16.49
C GLU A 148 2.35 -1.40 17.99
N ASN A 149 2.11 -0.39 18.83
CA ASN A 149 2.52 -0.43 20.24
C ASN A 149 2.12 -1.76 20.90
N TRP A 150 3.07 -2.40 21.58
CA TRP A 150 2.93 -3.80 21.96
C TRP A 150 1.77 -3.99 22.94
N GLY A 151 0.74 -4.73 22.54
CA GLY A 151 -0.47 -4.95 23.32
C GLY A 151 -1.51 -3.84 23.30
N LEU A 152 -1.21 -2.66 22.74
CA LEU A 152 -2.15 -1.55 22.61
C LEU A 152 -1.99 -0.89 21.23
N VAL A 153 -2.49 -1.53 20.19
CA VAL A 153 -2.36 -1.04 18.82
C VAL A 153 -3.30 0.15 18.60
N THR A 154 -2.76 1.28 18.16
CA THR A 154 -3.55 2.51 17.95
C THR A 154 -3.85 2.72 16.47
N TYR A 155 -5.04 3.17 16.13
CA TYR A 155 -5.50 3.40 14.76
C TYR A 155 -6.23 4.72 14.66
N ARG A 156 -6.18 5.40 13.50
CA ARG A 156 -7.20 6.42 13.20
C ARG A 156 -8.57 5.78 13.09
N GLU A 157 -9.63 6.51 13.44
CA GLU A 157 -11.01 6.02 13.36
C GLU A 157 -11.35 5.36 12.01
N ARG A 158 -11.10 6.05 10.88
CA ARG A 158 -11.34 5.50 9.54
C ARG A 158 -10.55 4.22 9.19
N SER A 159 -9.50 3.94 9.96
CA SER A 159 -8.55 2.85 9.73
C SER A 159 -8.85 1.60 10.59
N LEU A 160 -9.89 1.66 11.43
CA LEU A 160 -10.31 0.55 12.30
C LEU A 160 -11.82 0.31 12.25
N LEU A 161 -12.62 1.38 12.16
CA LEU A 161 -14.07 1.32 12.24
C LEU A 161 -14.68 0.99 10.88
N TYR A 162 -15.55 0.00 10.86
CA TYR A 162 -16.24 -0.50 9.68
C TYR A 162 -17.76 -0.60 9.92
N ASP A 163 -18.53 -0.02 9.01
CA ASP A 163 -19.99 -0.09 9.00
C ASP A 163 -20.45 -0.79 7.71
N GLU A 164 -21.09 -1.95 7.83
CA GLU A 164 -21.46 -2.79 6.68
C GLU A 164 -22.42 -2.08 5.71
N ALA A 165 -23.25 -1.16 6.20
CA ALA A 165 -24.23 -0.45 5.37
C ALA A 165 -23.70 0.85 4.75
N LEU A 166 -22.51 1.32 5.16
CA LEU A 166 -21.98 2.63 4.75
C LEU A 166 -20.55 2.58 4.22
N SER A 167 -19.77 1.58 4.59
CA SER A 167 -18.34 1.51 4.29
C SER A 167 -18.08 0.81 2.96
N THR A 168 -17.22 1.41 2.15
CA THR A 168 -16.84 0.85 0.85
C THR A 168 -16.07 -0.47 0.98
N THR A 169 -16.10 -1.27 -0.09
CA THR A 169 -15.29 -2.50 -0.22
C THR A 169 -13.80 -2.22 -0.06
N GLN A 170 -13.30 -1.11 -0.61
CA GLN A 170 -11.92 -0.69 -0.42
C GLN A 170 -11.59 -0.41 1.05
N LYS A 171 -12.49 0.27 1.79
CA LYS A 171 -12.30 0.55 3.23
C LYS A 171 -12.23 -0.76 4.02
N LYS A 172 -13.13 -1.71 3.75
CA LYS A 172 -13.10 -3.08 4.34
C LYS A 172 -11.73 -3.73 4.17
N MET A 173 -11.20 -3.76 2.94
CA MET A 173 -9.90 -4.37 2.63
C MET A 173 -8.73 -3.62 3.28
N ASN A 174 -8.76 -2.28 3.26
CA ASN A 174 -7.71 -1.45 3.87
C ASN A 174 -7.63 -1.66 5.39
N ILE A 175 -8.77 -1.71 6.08
CA ILE A 175 -8.82 -2.00 7.52
C ILE A 175 -8.22 -3.37 7.79
N LEU A 176 -8.63 -4.38 7.03
CA LEU A 176 -8.16 -5.76 7.22
C LEU A 176 -6.63 -5.87 7.02
N MET A 177 -6.11 -5.33 5.92
CA MET A 177 -4.67 -5.30 5.65
C MET A 177 -3.91 -4.52 6.71
N LEU A 178 -4.42 -3.39 7.17
CA LEU A 178 -3.73 -2.58 8.19
C LEU A 178 -3.69 -3.29 9.55
N ILE A 179 -4.76 -4.01 9.93
CA ILE A 179 -4.73 -4.85 11.14
C ILE A 179 -3.66 -5.93 10.98
N ALA A 180 -3.60 -6.62 9.85
CA ALA A 180 -2.59 -7.64 9.57
C ALA A 180 -1.16 -7.06 9.60
N HIS A 181 -0.97 -5.86 9.07
CA HIS A 181 0.30 -5.13 9.11
C HIS A 181 0.76 -4.89 10.56
N LYS A 182 -0.12 -4.32 11.40
CA LYS A 182 0.20 -4.02 12.80
C LYS A 182 0.35 -5.27 13.66
N PHE A 183 -0.38 -6.33 13.33
CA PHE A 183 -0.26 -7.61 14.04
C PHE A 183 1.03 -8.33 13.65
N THR A 184 1.47 -8.25 12.40
CA THR A 184 2.79 -8.75 11.97
C THR A 184 3.91 -8.08 12.76
N GLN A 185 3.81 -6.76 12.99
CA GLN A 185 4.80 -6.00 13.75
C GLN A 185 4.91 -6.45 15.22
N GLN A 186 3.94 -7.19 15.76
CA GLN A 186 4.09 -7.79 17.08
C GLN A 186 5.26 -8.79 17.14
N TRP A 187 5.63 -9.42 16.02
CA TRP A 187 6.82 -10.29 15.92
C TRP A 187 8.00 -9.54 15.29
N PHE A 188 7.79 -8.99 14.10
CA PHE A 188 8.83 -8.37 13.27
C PHE A 188 9.03 -6.88 13.58
N SER A 189 8.87 -6.46 14.83
CA SER A 189 9.21 -5.11 15.31
C SER A 189 9.31 -5.13 16.83
N ASN A 190 8.35 -5.79 17.51
CA ASN A 190 8.28 -5.78 18.96
C ASN A 190 9.14 -6.90 19.59
N VAL A 191 8.89 -8.16 19.21
CA VAL A 191 9.72 -9.29 19.67
C VAL A 191 11.15 -9.13 19.15
N VAL A 192 11.32 -8.92 17.85
CA VAL A 192 12.63 -8.67 17.23
C VAL A 192 12.64 -7.24 16.68
N THR A 193 13.56 -6.41 17.17
CA THR A 193 13.59 -4.97 16.85
C THR A 193 14.88 -4.58 16.14
N PRO A 194 14.90 -3.60 15.22
CA PRO A 194 16.15 -3.17 14.60
C PRO A 194 17.15 -2.64 15.62
N LYS A 195 18.45 -2.84 15.37
CA LYS A 195 19.53 -2.20 16.15
C LYS A 195 19.52 -0.68 15.99
N TRP A 196 19.15 -0.20 14.81
CA TRP A 196 19.04 1.21 14.47
C TRP A 196 18.03 1.43 13.33
N TRP A 197 17.58 2.67 13.13
CA TRP A 197 16.61 3.04 12.10
C TRP A 197 17.08 2.76 10.66
N LYS A 198 18.39 2.66 10.44
CA LYS A 198 18.98 2.13 9.18
C LYS A 198 18.33 0.83 8.72
N TYR A 199 17.95 -0.03 9.67
CA TYR A 199 17.40 -1.36 9.41
C TYR A 199 15.87 -1.42 9.63
N ASP A 200 15.17 -0.28 9.64
CA ASP A 200 13.70 -0.24 9.87
C ASP A 200 12.89 -0.99 8.79
N TRP A 201 13.51 -1.31 7.65
CA TRP A 201 12.91 -2.19 6.65
C TRP A 201 12.64 -3.61 7.16
N LEU A 202 13.41 -4.08 8.15
CA LEU A 202 13.14 -5.34 8.85
C LEU A 202 11.80 -5.30 9.62
N ASN A 203 11.32 -4.10 9.93
CA ASN A 203 10.00 -3.87 10.48
C ASN A 203 8.96 -3.62 9.38
N LYS A 204 9.17 -2.55 8.63
CA LYS A 204 8.16 -1.98 7.74
C LYS A 204 8.00 -2.79 6.46
N GLY A 205 9.09 -3.31 5.90
CA GLY A 205 9.09 -4.19 4.74
C GLY A 205 8.46 -5.55 5.02
N PHE A 206 8.79 -6.15 6.17
CA PHE A 206 8.16 -7.40 6.63
C PHE A 206 6.67 -7.22 6.84
N ALA A 207 6.26 -6.18 7.57
CA ALA A 207 4.86 -5.87 7.77
C ALA A 207 4.12 -5.64 6.45
N LYS A 208 4.76 -4.95 5.48
CA LYS A 208 4.19 -4.72 4.16
C LYS A 208 4.02 -6.01 3.35
N TYR A 209 4.94 -6.96 3.41
CA TYR A 209 4.77 -8.26 2.75
C TYR A 209 3.70 -9.12 3.43
N PHE A 210 3.83 -9.30 4.75
CA PHE A 210 2.97 -10.19 5.53
C PHE A 210 1.54 -9.67 5.66
N GLN A 211 1.28 -8.36 5.55
CA GLN A 211 -0.10 -7.85 5.55
C GLN A 211 -0.93 -8.49 4.42
N CYS A 212 -0.36 -8.69 3.24
CA CYS A 212 -1.05 -9.29 2.11
C CYS A 212 -1.05 -10.81 2.24
N PHE A 213 0.11 -11.40 2.57
CA PHE A 213 0.29 -12.84 2.65
C PHE A 213 -0.56 -13.50 3.75
N ILE A 214 -0.53 -12.99 4.98
CA ILE A 214 -1.31 -13.53 6.09
C ILE A 214 -2.80 -13.30 5.85
N THR A 215 -3.17 -12.12 5.37
CA THR A 215 -4.57 -11.84 5.09
C THR A 215 -5.11 -12.72 3.97
N HIS A 216 -4.33 -13.02 2.93
CA HIS A 216 -4.71 -13.96 1.90
C HIS A 216 -4.95 -15.38 2.45
N LYS A 217 -4.20 -15.82 3.48
CA LYS A 217 -4.47 -17.10 4.15
C LYS A 217 -5.78 -17.09 4.96
N VAL A 218 -6.23 -15.92 5.42
CA VAL A 218 -7.48 -15.76 6.20
C VAL A 218 -8.69 -15.48 5.31
N ALA A 219 -8.49 -14.79 4.19
CA ALA A 219 -9.50 -14.32 3.23
C ALA A 219 -8.97 -14.48 1.79
N PRO A 220 -8.84 -15.73 1.29
CA PRO A 220 -8.25 -16.02 -0.02
C PRO A 220 -9.04 -15.42 -1.19
N GLU A 221 -10.35 -15.23 -1.01
CA GLU A 221 -11.25 -14.63 -2.00
C GLU A 221 -10.86 -13.20 -2.40
N LEU A 222 -10.11 -12.50 -1.56
CA LEU A 222 -9.63 -11.13 -1.82
C LEU A 222 -8.38 -11.07 -2.70
N ARG A 223 -7.74 -12.22 -2.98
CA ARG A 223 -6.52 -12.33 -3.83
C ARG A 223 -5.43 -11.32 -3.48
N LEU A 224 -5.20 -11.06 -2.20
CA LEU A 224 -4.27 -10.02 -1.74
C LEU A 224 -2.80 -10.29 -2.12
N ASN A 225 -2.42 -11.54 -2.38
CA ASN A 225 -1.11 -11.86 -2.94
C ASN A 225 -0.93 -11.27 -4.35
N ASP A 226 -1.98 -11.32 -5.17
CA ASP A 226 -1.96 -10.70 -6.51
C ASP A 226 -1.97 -9.18 -6.39
N MET A 227 -2.80 -8.65 -5.48
CA MET A 227 -2.92 -7.22 -5.20
C MET A 227 -1.58 -6.61 -4.74
N PHE A 228 -0.78 -7.37 -3.99
CA PHE A 228 0.57 -6.94 -3.60
C PHE A 228 1.45 -6.62 -4.82
N VAL A 229 1.37 -7.42 -5.88
CA VAL A 229 2.16 -7.23 -7.10
C VAL A 229 1.75 -5.92 -7.79
N VAL A 230 0.45 -5.74 -8.03
CA VAL A 230 -0.01 -4.56 -8.77
C VAL A 230 0.09 -3.28 -7.93
N GLU A 231 -0.36 -3.28 -6.67
CA GLU A 231 -0.41 -2.06 -5.87
C GLU A 231 0.93 -1.70 -5.22
N SER A 232 1.61 -2.69 -4.61
CA SER A 232 2.83 -2.42 -3.85
C SER A 232 4.07 -2.47 -4.75
N THR A 233 4.20 -3.49 -5.62
CA THR A 233 5.38 -3.63 -6.46
C THR A 233 5.36 -2.65 -7.64
N GLN A 234 4.36 -2.75 -8.53
CA GLN A 234 4.27 -1.93 -9.75
C GLN A 234 3.88 -0.48 -9.45
N MET A 235 2.76 -0.30 -8.75
CA MET A 235 2.16 1.03 -8.58
C MET A 235 2.81 1.90 -7.49
N SER A 236 3.67 1.35 -6.64
CA SER A 236 4.36 2.11 -5.59
C SER A 236 5.87 1.96 -5.68
N ALA A 237 6.43 0.80 -5.31
CA ALA A 237 7.87 0.60 -5.18
C ALA A 237 8.63 0.94 -6.47
N MET A 238 8.27 0.30 -7.59
CA MET A 238 8.98 0.46 -8.86
C MET A 238 8.90 1.89 -9.42
N VAL A 239 7.82 2.64 -9.14
CA VAL A 239 7.72 4.03 -9.60
C VAL A 239 8.51 4.97 -8.73
N PHE A 240 8.53 4.76 -7.40
CA PHE A 240 9.32 5.59 -6.51
C PHE A 240 10.82 5.34 -6.71
N ASP A 241 11.24 4.07 -6.77
CA ASP A 241 12.64 3.64 -6.85
C ASP A 241 13.29 3.84 -8.22
N ALA A 242 12.48 4.11 -9.27
CA ALA A 242 12.99 4.49 -10.59
C ALA A 242 13.50 5.93 -10.65
N LEU A 243 13.14 6.79 -9.69
CA LEU A 243 13.51 8.20 -9.73
C LEU A 243 15.03 8.36 -9.50
N SER A 244 15.67 9.20 -10.33
CA SER A 244 17.10 9.50 -10.18
C SER A 244 17.40 10.11 -8.80
N GLY A 245 18.43 9.61 -8.11
CA GLY A 245 18.84 10.10 -6.79
C GLY A 245 18.15 9.45 -5.59
N MET A 246 17.33 8.41 -5.81
CA MET A 246 16.75 7.64 -4.71
C MET A 246 17.79 6.83 -3.93
N ARG A 247 17.47 6.54 -2.67
CA ARG A 247 18.32 5.85 -1.70
C ARG A 247 18.23 4.32 -1.79
N ALA A 248 19.21 3.64 -1.20
CA ALA A 248 19.13 2.22 -0.92
C ALA A 248 18.16 1.92 0.24
N ILE A 249 17.83 0.64 0.44
CA ILE A 249 16.96 0.22 1.56
C ILE A 249 17.65 0.52 2.89
N ASN A 250 18.90 0.07 3.03
CA ASN A 250 19.75 0.45 4.14
C ASN A 250 20.33 1.85 3.87
N MET A 251 20.01 2.79 4.76
CA MET A 251 20.54 4.16 4.71
C MET A 251 20.95 4.59 6.12
N ASP A 252 22.18 5.06 6.28
CA ASP A 252 22.62 5.66 7.53
C ASP A 252 21.85 6.96 7.80
N VAL A 253 21.35 7.10 9.03
CA VAL A 253 20.57 8.26 9.51
C VAL A 253 20.98 8.60 10.94
N TYR A 254 20.90 9.88 11.30
CA TYR A 254 21.38 10.40 12.59
C TYR A 254 20.38 11.35 13.25
N SER A 255 19.75 12.24 12.48
CA SER A 255 18.79 13.21 13.04
C SER A 255 17.36 12.67 13.08
N PRO A 256 16.48 13.17 13.98
CA PRO A 256 15.05 12.84 13.96
C PRO A 256 14.38 13.07 12.60
N GLU A 257 14.75 14.13 11.89
CA GLU A 257 14.22 14.46 10.56
C GLU A 257 14.66 13.43 9.52
N GLU A 258 15.94 13.02 9.53
CA GLU A 258 16.44 11.96 8.64
C GLU A 258 15.75 10.62 8.91
N ILE A 259 15.51 10.29 10.18
CA ILE A 259 14.79 9.07 10.57
C ILE A 259 13.34 9.11 10.07
N LEU A 260 12.66 10.26 10.20
CA LEU A 260 11.30 10.45 9.69
C LEU A 260 11.25 10.31 8.16
N MET A 261 12.28 10.79 7.45
CA MET A 261 12.37 10.67 5.99
C MET A 261 12.46 9.22 5.50
N LEU A 262 12.92 8.27 6.32
CA LEU A 262 12.94 6.85 5.96
C LEU A 262 11.55 6.27 5.73
N SER A 263 10.49 6.89 6.25
CA SER A 263 9.11 6.43 6.11
C SER A 263 8.54 6.71 4.70
N ASP A 264 9.15 6.09 3.69
CA ASP A 264 8.84 6.22 2.28
C ASP A 264 8.63 4.84 1.60
N SER A 265 8.36 4.82 0.30
CA SER A 265 8.11 3.55 -0.41
C SER A 265 9.31 2.61 -0.54
N ILE A 266 10.53 3.06 -0.18
CA ILE A 266 11.70 2.21 -0.18
C ILE A 266 11.69 1.28 1.06
N VAL A 267 11.39 1.82 2.25
CA VAL A 267 11.40 1.02 3.49
C VAL A 267 10.18 0.10 3.61
N TYR A 268 9.06 0.45 2.96
CA TYR A 268 7.82 -0.34 2.94
C TYR A 268 7.73 -1.22 1.69
N GLU A 269 7.36 -0.64 0.54
CA GLU A 269 6.99 -1.42 -0.64
C GLU A 269 8.17 -2.08 -1.35
N LYS A 270 9.32 -1.39 -1.55
CA LYS A 270 10.51 -2.02 -2.15
C LYS A 270 11.01 -3.15 -1.25
N ALA A 271 11.21 -2.88 0.03
CA ALA A 271 11.64 -3.89 0.99
C ALA A 271 10.70 -5.09 1.03
N GLY A 272 9.38 -4.87 1.09
CA GLY A 272 8.39 -5.95 1.00
C GLY A 272 8.48 -6.74 -0.31
N SER A 273 8.75 -6.08 -1.43
CA SER A 273 8.87 -6.71 -2.75
C SER A 273 10.13 -7.58 -2.85
N VAL A 274 11.25 -7.12 -2.27
CA VAL A 274 12.49 -7.89 -2.15
C VAL A 274 12.30 -9.09 -1.22
N VAL A 275 11.59 -8.93 -0.09
CA VAL A 275 11.23 -10.05 0.80
C VAL A 275 10.37 -11.08 0.06
N ARG A 276 9.36 -10.64 -0.71
CA ARG A 276 8.55 -11.54 -1.55
C ARG A 276 9.42 -12.28 -2.57
N MET A 277 10.30 -11.59 -3.28
CA MET A 277 11.20 -12.19 -4.26
C MET A 277 12.04 -13.32 -3.66
N ILE A 278 12.62 -13.10 -2.48
CA ILE A 278 13.40 -14.14 -1.79
C ILE A 278 12.54 -15.28 -1.28
N SER A 279 11.33 -14.99 -0.79
CA SER A 279 10.37 -16.03 -0.38
C SER A 279 10.06 -16.99 -1.54
N HIS A 280 9.83 -16.47 -2.75
CA HIS A 280 9.67 -17.31 -3.93
C HIS A 280 10.97 -17.99 -4.35
N ALA A 281 12.11 -17.29 -4.31
CA ALA A 281 13.40 -17.85 -4.71
C ALA A 281 13.84 -19.05 -3.86
N MET A 282 13.49 -19.04 -2.58
CA MET A 282 13.80 -20.12 -1.62
C MET A 282 12.69 -21.18 -1.55
N THR A 283 11.52 -20.92 -2.11
CA THR A 283 10.21 -21.55 -1.82
C THR A 283 9.60 -21.14 -0.48
N GLU A 284 8.26 -21.15 -0.40
CA GLU A 284 7.51 -20.75 0.80
C GLU A 284 7.90 -21.58 2.04
N GLU A 285 8.13 -22.89 1.87
CA GLU A 285 8.48 -23.80 2.97
C GLU A 285 9.82 -23.41 3.62
N VAL A 286 10.85 -23.20 2.80
CA VAL A 286 12.18 -22.85 3.29
C VAL A 286 12.19 -21.44 3.87
N PHE A 287 11.50 -20.49 3.22
CA PHE A 287 11.36 -19.14 3.74
C PHE A 287 10.62 -19.12 5.08
N HIS A 288 9.52 -19.87 5.21
CA HIS A 288 8.79 -20.04 6.47
C HIS A 288 9.70 -20.58 7.57
N LYS A 289 10.49 -21.63 7.29
CA LYS A 289 11.49 -22.16 8.23
C LYS A 289 12.51 -21.10 8.64
N ALA A 290 13.00 -20.29 7.71
CA ALA A 290 13.91 -19.18 8.02
C ALA A 290 13.28 -18.15 8.95
N MET A 291 12.00 -17.81 8.77
CA MET A 291 11.28 -16.88 9.66
C MET A 291 11.19 -17.40 11.08
N LYS A 292 10.93 -18.70 11.25
CA LYS A 292 10.91 -19.34 12.57
C LYS A 292 12.28 -19.26 13.24
N LEU A 293 13.35 -19.56 12.50
CA LEU A 293 14.73 -19.47 12.99
C LEU A 293 15.08 -18.04 13.40
N TYR A 294 14.78 -17.06 12.54
CA TYR A 294 15.04 -15.65 12.80
C TYR A 294 14.33 -15.15 14.06
N LEU A 295 13.02 -15.38 14.18
CA LEU A 295 12.27 -14.91 15.34
C LEU A 295 12.67 -15.62 16.64
N THR A 296 13.00 -16.91 16.58
CA THR A 296 13.41 -17.69 17.76
C THR A 296 14.79 -17.30 18.25
N ASN A 297 15.76 -17.15 17.35
CA ASN A 297 17.15 -16.89 17.71
C ASN A 297 17.38 -15.45 18.19
N HIS A 298 16.53 -14.51 17.76
CA HIS A 298 16.68 -13.08 18.07
C HIS A 298 15.56 -12.54 18.97
N ALA A 299 14.76 -13.42 19.57
CA ALA A 299 13.65 -13.05 20.44
C ALA A 299 14.06 -12.07 21.56
N LEU A 300 13.28 -11.01 21.74
CA LEU A 300 13.51 -9.91 22.69
C LEU A 300 14.82 -9.14 22.48
N GLY A 301 15.55 -9.41 21.40
CA GLY A 301 16.81 -8.76 21.06
C GLY A 301 16.67 -7.70 19.98
N ASN A 302 17.84 -7.25 19.50
CA ASN A 302 17.95 -6.32 18.38
C ASN A 302 18.74 -6.94 17.21
N VAL A 303 18.35 -6.60 15.98
CA VAL A 303 18.88 -7.19 14.73
C VAL A 303 19.32 -6.16 13.69
N ASP A 304 20.23 -6.56 12.82
CA ASP A 304 20.52 -5.91 11.54
C ASP A 304 20.24 -6.85 10.35
N SER A 305 20.55 -6.41 9.13
CA SER A 305 20.29 -7.20 7.93
C SER A 305 21.05 -8.55 7.91
N ASN A 306 22.24 -8.64 8.50
CA ASN A 306 23.02 -9.88 8.48
C ASN A 306 22.40 -10.96 9.37
N ASP A 307 21.75 -10.57 10.47
CA ASP A 307 21.01 -11.50 11.34
C ASP A 307 19.88 -12.23 10.57
N LEU A 308 19.15 -11.48 9.72
CA LEU A 308 18.18 -12.07 8.79
C LEU A 308 18.84 -12.97 7.75
N PHE A 309 19.91 -12.49 7.10
CA PHE A 309 20.58 -13.25 6.04
C PHE A 309 21.16 -14.57 6.56
N GLY A 310 21.71 -14.58 7.78
CA GLY A 310 22.18 -15.80 8.42
C GLY A 310 21.06 -16.82 8.66
N SER A 311 19.88 -16.36 9.07
CA SER A 311 18.71 -17.23 9.27
C SER A 311 18.17 -17.81 7.95
N LEU A 312 18.16 -16.99 6.89
CA LEU A 312 17.82 -17.44 5.53
C LEU A 312 18.83 -18.45 5.00
N GLN A 313 20.14 -18.18 5.13
CA GLN A 313 21.20 -19.09 4.70
C GLN A 313 21.10 -20.44 5.40
N LYS A 314 20.91 -20.44 6.72
CA LYS A 314 20.76 -21.67 7.49
C LYS A 314 19.57 -22.52 7.02
N ALA A 315 18.41 -21.89 6.78
CA ALA A 315 17.25 -22.61 6.27
C ALA A 315 17.49 -23.19 4.87
N LEU A 316 18.18 -22.42 4.00
CA LEU A 316 18.56 -22.86 2.66
C LEU A 316 19.50 -24.08 2.70
N ASP A 317 20.53 -24.03 3.54
CA ASP A 317 21.48 -25.13 3.70
C ASP A 317 20.78 -26.41 4.16
N GLU A 318 19.82 -26.28 5.08
CA GLU A 318 19.05 -27.41 5.61
C GLU A 318 17.98 -27.95 4.64
N SER A 319 17.60 -27.20 3.58
CA SER A 319 16.63 -27.66 2.57
C SER A 319 17.30 -28.44 1.43
N GLY A 320 18.62 -28.29 1.27
CA GLY A 320 19.38 -28.88 0.17
C GLY A 320 19.28 -28.09 -1.14
N ILE A 321 18.53 -26.98 -1.19
CA ILE A 321 18.54 -26.06 -2.34
C ILE A 321 19.92 -25.39 -2.41
N LYS A 322 20.61 -25.53 -3.55
CA LYS A 322 21.94 -24.95 -3.75
C LYS A 322 21.86 -23.70 -4.61
N TRP A 323 22.24 -22.57 -4.03
CA TRP A 323 22.43 -21.33 -4.77
C TRP A 323 23.89 -21.15 -5.19
N LYS A 324 24.13 -20.39 -6.26
CA LYS A 324 25.48 -20.11 -6.77
C LYS A 324 26.30 -19.23 -5.83
N GLN A 325 25.63 -18.45 -4.98
CA GLN A 325 26.23 -17.52 -4.03
C GLN A 325 25.50 -17.60 -2.69
N PRO A 326 26.17 -17.25 -1.58
CA PRO A 326 25.52 -17.11 -0.29
C PRO A 326 24.37 -16.08 -0.33
N VAL A 327 23.33 -16.29 0.49
CA VAL A 327 22.18 -15.39 0.60
C VAL A 327 22.62 -13.96 0.87
N GLN A 328 23.62 -13.77 1.74
CA GLN A 328 24.16 -12.45 2.05
C GLN A 328 24.69 -11.73 0.81
N VAL A 329 25.40 -12.42 -0.08
CA VAL A 329 25.96 -11.81 -1.31
C VAL A 329 24.85 -11.36 -2.25
N ILE A 330 23.84 -12.22 -2.46
CA ILE A 330 22.69 -11.88 -3.31
C ILE A 330 21.92 -10.70 -2.72
N MET A 331 21.62 -10.76 -1.42
CA MET A 331 20.79 -9.75 -0.75
C MET A 331 21.49 -8.41 -0.58
N HIS A 332 22.82 -8.40 -0.43
CA HIS A 332 23.61 -7.18 -0.33
C HIS A 332 23.32 -6.24 -1.51
N ASN A 333 23.26 -6.75 -2.74
CA ASN A 333 22.95 -5.95 -3.93
C ASN A 333 21.56 -5.26 -3.85
N TRP A 334 20.59 -5.92 -3.24
CA TRP A 334 19.21 -5.43 -3.16
C TRP A 334 18.99 -4.43 -2.02
N VAL A 335 19.74 -4.55 -0.91
CA VAL A 335 19.54 -3.68 0.26
C VAL A 335 20.50 -2.50 0.34
N GLU A 336 21.72 -2.62 -0.18
CA GLU A 336 22.75 -1.57 -0.09
C GLU A 336 22.83 -0.65 -1.32
N TYR A 337 22.14 -1.00 -2.42
CA TYR A 337 22.14 -0.16 -3.62
C TYR A 337 20.74 0.34 -4.03
N PRO A 338 20.64 1.57 -4.57
CA PRO A 338 19.37 2.16 -5.01
C PRO A 338 18.92 1.63 -6.37
N GLY A 339 17.61 1.68 -6.63
CA GLY A 339 17.01 1.25 -7.88
C GLY A 339 16.84 -0.26 -8.02
N TYR A 340 16.51 -0.66 -9.25
CA TYR A 340 16.29 -2.04 -9.69
C TYR A 340 16.62 -2.17 -11.19
N PRO A 341 16.78 -3.40 -11.72
CA PRO A 341 17.13 -3.59 -13.13
C PRO A 341 15.93 -3.71 -14.07
N THR A 342 16.16 -3.35 -15.33
CA THR A 342 15.48 -3.90 -16.50
C THR A 342 16.28 -5.09 -17.03
N LEU A 343 15.61 -6.21 -17.24
CA LEU A 343 16.11 -7.38 -17.94
C LEU A 343 15.68 -7.31 -19.41
N THR A 344 16.60 -7.08 -20.33
CA THR A 344 16.32 -7.17 -21.77
C THR A 344 16.59 -8.59 -22.24
N VAL A 345 15.62 -9.19 -22.93
CA VAL A 345 15.67 -10.57 -23.39
C VAL A 345 15.58 -10.62 -24.92
N LYS A 346 16.52 -11.33 -25.54
CA LYS A 346 16.55 -11.57 -26.99
C LYS A 346 16.58 -13.05 -27.27
N ARG A 347 15.75 -13.50 -28.21
CA ARG A 347 15.83 -14.88 -28.71
C ARG A 347 17.12 -15.05 -29.54
N VAL A 348 17.85 -16.12 -29.28
CA VAL A 348 19.09 -16.51 -29.98
C VAL A 348 19.04 -18.00 -30.33
N ASP A 349 19.99 -18.47 -31.15
CA ASP A 349 20.01 -19.85 -31.62
C ASP A 349 20.01 -20.92 -30.52
N ARG A 350 20.50 -20.62 -29.32
CA ARG A 350 20.57 -21.58 -28.21
C ARG A 350 19.64 -21.24 -27.04
N GLY A 351 18.68 -20.35 -27.24
CA GLY A 351 17.69 -19.97 -26.24
C GLY A 351 17.52 -18.46 -26.14
N TYR A 352 17.80 -17.89 -24.97
CA TYR A 352 17.58 -16.48 -24.68
C TYR A 352 18.83 -15.81 -24.14
N GLU A 353 19.30 -14.77 -24.82
CA GLU A 353 20.34 -13.89 -24.30
C GLU A 353 19.72 -12.77 -23.45
N LEU A 354 20.24 -12.62 -22.24
CA LEU A 354 19.80 -11.67 -21.24
C LEU A 354 20.86 -10.60 -21.01
N THR A 355 20.44 -9.35 -20.92
CA THR A 355 21.28 -8.23 -20.46
C THR A 355 20.53 -7.43 -19.40
N GLN A 356 21.26 -6.87 -18.43
CA GLN A 356 20.68 -6.06 -17.37
C GLN A 356 21.23 -4.64 -17.38
N GLU A 357 20.34 -3.68 -17.11
CA GLU A 357 20.65 -2.28 -16.89
C GLU A 357 19.77 -1.73 -15.78
N ARG A 358 20.23 -0.72 -15.05
CA ARG A 358 19.39 -0.06 -14.04
C ARG A 358 18.24 0.67 -14.74
N PHE A 359 17.01 0.45 -14.28
CA PHE A 359 15.86 1.22 -14.75
C PHE A 359 15.81 2.56 -14.00
N VAL A 360 15.87 3.66 -14.75
CA VAL A 360 15.84 5.03 -14.20
C VAL A 360 14.96 5.93 -15.04
N ILE A 361 14.19 6.76 -14.35
CA ILE A 361 13.50 7.91 -14.91
C ILE A 361 14.32 9.16 -14.54
N GLU A 362 15.02 9.72 -15.51
CA GLU A 362 15.80 10.95 -15.32
C GLU A 362 14.89 12.13 -14.97
N LEU A 363 15.15 12.78 -13.83
CA LEU A 363 14.56 14.06 -13.50
C LEU A 363 15.35 15.20 -14.18
N MET A 364 14.73 16.39 -14.29
CA MET A 364 15.35 17.55 -14.96
C MET A 364 16.74 17.94 -14.41
N MET A 365 17.11 17.48 -13.20
CA MET A 365 18.46 17.60 -12.66
C MET A 365 19.24 16.32 -12.92
N LYS A 366 20.33 16.41 -13.70
CA LYS A 366 21.25 15.29 -13.91
C LYS A 366 21.98 14.93 -12.62
N VAL A 367 21.51 13.89 -11.95
CA VAL A 367 22.25 13.26 -10.84
C VAL A 367 23.27 12.30 -11.43
N LYS A 368 24.50 12.30 -10.93
CA LYS A 368 25.52 11.32 -11.35
C LYS A 368 25.08 9.94 -10.89
N GLU A 369 24.69 9.09 -11.84
CA GLU A 369 24.29 7.73 -11.56
C GLU A 369 25.46 6.76 -11.67
N TYR A 370 25.48 5.78 -10.77
CA TYR A 370 26.41 4.66 -10.84
C TYR A 370 25.68 3.48 -11.50
N PRO A 371 26.32 2.78 -12.46
CA PRO A 371 25.76 1.56 -13.03
C PRO A 371 25.74 0.48 -11.95
N THR A 372 24.61 0.38 -11.25
CA THR A 372 24.32 -0.71 -10.32
C THR A 372 23.81 -1.91 -11.10
N LYS A 373 24.24 -3.10 -10.69
CA LYS A 373 23.74 -4.38 -11.19
C LYS A 373 23.38 -5.29 -10.03
N TRP A 374 22.55 -6.30 -10.29
CA TRP A 374 22.00 -7.17 -9.26
C TRP A 374 22.17 -8.65 -9.61
N TRP A 375 22.14 -9.48 -8.57
CA TRP A 375 21.84 -10.89 -8.69
C TRP A 375 20.35 -11.06 -8.98
N ILE A 376 20.01 -11.35 -10.25
CA ILE A 376 18.61 -11.46 -10.70
C ILE A 376 18.18 -12.93 -10.68
N PRO A 377 17.16 -13.31 -9.90
CA PRO A 377 16.58 -14.65 -9.98
C PRO A 377 15.77 -14.80 -11.27
N ILE A 378 16.16 -15.72 -12.15
CA ILE A 378 15.55 -15.89 -13.47
C ILE A 378 14.41 -16.90 -13.39
N THR A 379 13.23 -16.50 -13.83
CA THR A 379 12.09 -17.37 -14.14
C THR A 379 11.55 -17.02 -15.53
N TYR A 380 11.07 -18.02 -16.27
CA TYR A 380 10.46 -17.79 -17.57
C TYR A 380 9.44 -18.89 -17.92
N VAL A 381 8.55 -18.56 -18.85
CA VAL A 381 7.50 -19.43 -19.38
C VAL A 381 7.47 -19.30 -20.90
N GLU A 382 7.25 -20.41 -21.60
CA GLU A 382 7.17 -20.49 -23.06
C GLU A 382 5.77 -20.91 -23.51
N GLU A 383 5.38 -20.51 -24.73
CA GLU A 383 4.09 -20.88 -25.31
C GLU A 383 3.84 -22.41 -25.38
N SER A 384 4.90 -23.19 -25.59
CA SER A 384 4.83 -24.66 -25.68
C SER A 384 4.57 -25.33 -24.33
N ASN A 385 4.96 -24.69 -23.23
CA ASN A 385 4.71 -25.14 -21.86
C ASN A 385 4.30 -23.95 -20.96
N PRO A 386 3.04 -23.51 -21.03
CA PRO A 386 2.55 -22.30 -20.39
C PRO A 386 2.27 -22.49 -18.88
N ASP A 387 3.22 -23.08 -18.13
CA ASP A 387 3.09 -23.25 -16.68
C ASP A 387 3.62 -22.03 -15.92
N PHE A 388 2.71 -21.20 -15.45
CA PHE A 388 3.01 -20.03 -14.63
C PHE A 388 2.98 -20.31 -13.12
N ASN A 389 2.75 -21.55 -12.67
CA ASN A 389 2.68 -21.86 -11.24
C ASN A 389 4.07 -22.04 -10.62
N ASN A 390 5.05 -22.50 -11.41
CA ASN A 390 6.42 -22.61 -10.93
C ASN A 390 7.12 -21.24 -10.94
N THR A 391 7.33 -20.70 -9.75
CA THR A 391 8.01 -19.42 -9.52
C THR A 391 9.42 -19.59 -8.98
N THR A 392 9.93 -20.82 -8.91
CA THR A 392 11.28 -21.10 -8.44
C THR A 392 12.29 -20.71 -9.52
N PRO A 393 13.34 -19.93 -9.20
CA PRO A 393 14.35 -19.53 -10.17
C PRO A 393 15.09 -20.74 -10.74
N ILE A 394 15.26 -20.76 -12.05
CA ILE A 394 16.05 -21.79 -12.74
C ILE A 394 17.55 -21.48 -12.70
N ASP A 395 17.89 -20.20 -12.62
CA ASP A 395 19.25 -19.70 -12.57
C ASP A 395 19.27 -18.26 -12.00
N TRP A 396 20.47 -17.74 -11.78
CA TRP A 396 20.75 -16.40 -11.30
C TRP A 396 21.68 -15.68 -12.28
N PHE A 397 21.29 -14.47 -12.69
CA PHE A 397 22.16 -13.59 -13.48
C PHE A 397 23.09 -12.80 -12.55
N SER A 398 24.39 -13.00 -12.69
CA SER A 398 25.41 -12.28 -11.94
C SER A 398 25.45 -10.78 -12.30
N PRO A 399 25.69 -9.88 -11.33
CA PRO A 399 25.98 -8.48 -11.61
C PRO A 399 27.32 -8.28 -12.34
N ASP A 400 28.26 -9.23 -12.24
CA ASP A 400 29.58 -9.10 -12.88
C ASP A 400 29.54 -9.47 -14.38
N ASP A 401 28.50 -10.19 -14.80
CA ASP A 401 28.36 -10.65 -16.17
C ASP A 401 27.85 -9.53 -17.10
N LYS A 402 28.33 -9.54 -18.35
CA LYS A 402 27.85 -8.62 -19.40
C LYS A 402 26.51 -9.08 -19.98
N SER A 403 26.41 -10.38 -20.23
CA SER A 403 25.18 -11.06 -20.67
C SER A 403 25.12 -12.44 -20.04
N HIS A 404 23.93 -13.03 -20.04
CA HIS A 404 23.68 -14.39 -19.56
C HIS A 404 22.79 -15.12 -20.55
N THR A 405 23.03 -16.41 -20.80
CA THR A 405 22.22 -17.18 -21.75
C THR A 405 21.44 -18.25 -21.03
N VAL A 406 20.12 -18.21 -21.17
CA VAL A 406 19.21 -19.28 -20.71
C VAL A 406 18.99 -20.25 -21.85
N PRO A 407 19.35 -21.55 -21.69
CA PRO A 407 19.14 -22.54 -22.75
C PRO A 407 17.66 -22.76 -23.04
N SER A 408 17.28 -22.76 -24.31
CA SER A 408 15.98 -23.23 -24.77
C SER A 408 16.08 -23.91 -26.13
N LYS A 409 15.19 -24.88 -26.36
CA LYS A 409 15.03 -25.57 -27.65
C LYS A 409 13.99 -24.88 -28.53
N GLU A 410 13.17 -24.00 -27.97
CA GLU A 410 12.10 -23.32 -28.69
C GLU A 410 12.67 -22.26 -29.64
N LYS A 411 12.15 -22.27 -30.87
CA LYS A 411 12.57 -21.34 -31.94
C LYS A 411 11.51 -20.31 -32.29
N THR A 412 10.26 -20.59 -31.93
CA THR A 412 9.09 -19.79 -32.28
C THR A 412 8.19 -19.63 -31.07
N GLY A 413 7.14 -18.82 -31.20
CA GLY A 413 6.16 -18.61 -30.14
C GLY A 413 6.61 -17.58 -29.11
N TRP A 414 5.64 -17.11 -28.33
CA TRP A 414 5.91 -16.13 -27.28
C TRP A 414 6.64 -16.76 -26.09
N PHE A 415 7.34 -15.91 -25.35
CA PHE A 415 7.90 -16.24 -24.05
C PHE A 415 7.75 -15.06 -23.10
N VAL A 416 7.63 -15.34 -21.81
CA VAL A 416 7.48 -14.36 -20.73
C VAL A 416 8.50 -14.65 -19.65
N PHE A 417 9.30 -13.66 -19.27
CA PHE A 417 10.20 -13.73 -18.12
C PHE A 417 9.56 -13.08 -16.89
N ASN A 418 10.07 -13.46 -15.71
CA ASN A 418 9.56 -13.03 -14.41
C ASN A 418 8.16 -13.60 -14.11
N THR A 419 8.07 -14.91 -13.97
CA THR A 419 6.82 -15.62 -13.69
C THR A 419 6.10 -15.04 -12.48
N GLN A 420 4.84 -14.63 -12.66
CA GLN A 420 4.01 -13.91 -11.69
C GLN A 420 4.65 -12.64 -11.10
N GLN A 421 5.59 -12.04 -11.84
CA GLN A 421 6.42 -10.91 -11.42
C GLN A 421 6.99 -11.09 -10.00
N THR A 422 7.53 -12.28 -9.72
CA THR A 422 8.12 -12.62 -8.42
C THR A 422 9.43 -11.89 -8.16
N GLY A 423 10.22 -11.64 -9.20
CA GLY A 423 11.41 -10.82 -9.15
C GLY A 423 11.12 -9.33 -9.16
N TYR A 424 11.90 -8.56 -8.40
CA TYR A 424 11.83 -7.10 -8.36
C TYR A 424 12.63 -6.46 -9.51
N TYR A 425 12.20 -6.74 -10.75
CA TYR A 425 12.80 -6.22 -11.97
C TYR A 425 11.78 -6.14 -13.12
N ARG A 426 12.03 -5.27 -14.09
CA ARG A 426 11.23 -5.11 -15.31
C ARG A 426 11.78 -5.98 -16.43
N VAL A 427 10.96 -6.29 -17.42
CA VAL A 427 11.38 -7.07 -18.58
C VAL A 427 11.11 -6.33 -19.89
N ASN A 428 12.12 -6.26 -20.75
CA ASN A 428 11.97 -5.80 -22.13
C ASN A 428 12.26 -6.93 -23.11
N TYR A 429 11.59 -6.89 -24.25
CA TYR A 429 11.72 -7.87 -25.33
C TYR A 429 12.03 -7.19 -26.66
N ASP A 430 12.47 -7.99 -27.64
CA ASP A 430 12.45 -7.56 -29.04
C ASP A 430 11.01 -7.35 -29.57
N VAL A 431 10.91 -6.63 -30.70
CA VAL A 431 9.63 -6.27 -31.31
C VAL A 431 8.82 -7.50 -31.70
N GLU A 432 9.48 -8.59 -32.11
CA GLU A 432 8.82 -9.83 -32.50
C GLU A 432 8.10 -10.46 -31.32
N ASN A 433 8.76 -10.63 -30.17
CA ASN A 433 8.11 -11.20 -29.00
C ASN A 433 6.99 -10.29 -28.46
N TRP A 434 7.16 -8.96 -28.47
CA TRP A 434 6.05 -8.03 -28.15
C TRP A 434 4.83 -8.26 -29.04
N GLN A 435 5.00 -8.51 -30.34
CA GLN A 435 3.91 -8.82 -31.25
C GLN A 435 3.24 -10.17 -30.94
N LEU A 436 4.04 -11.19 -30.61
CA LEU A 436 3.52 -12.51 -30.22
C LEU A 436 2.73 -12.44 -28.91
N LEU A 437 3.21 -11.67 -27.92
CA LEU A 437 2.50 -11.40 -26.67
C LEU A 437 1.18 -10.68 -26.93
N MET A 438 1.17 -9.63 -27.76
CA MET A 438 -0.08 -8.95 -28.14
C MET A 438 -1.08 -9.91 -28.81
N LYS A 439 -0.61 -10.80 -29.69
CA LYS A 439 -1.47 -11.81 -30.32
C LYS A 439 -2.06 -12.78 -29.30
N GLU A 440 -1.29 -13.22 -28.32
CA GLU A 440 -1.74 -14.11 -27.24
C GLU A 440 -2.75 -13.43 -26.31
N LEU A 441 -2.51 -12.17 -25.94
CA LEU A 441 -3.39 -11.38 -25.07
C LEU A 441 -4.75 -11.10 -25.74
N ASN A 442 -4.76 -10.89 -27.05
CA ASN A 442 -5.99 -10.68 -27.83
C ASN A 442 -6.87 -11.94 -27.97
N LYS A 443 -6.48 -13.08 -27.38
CA LYS A 443 -7.36 -14.24 -27.21
C LYS A 443 -8.35 -14.09 -26.05
N GLY A 444 -8.28 -12.99 -25.28
CA GLY A 444 -9.22 -12.70 -24.20
C GLY A 444 -9.18 -13.78 -23.12
N SER A 445 -10.34 -14.36 -22.78
CA SER A 445 -10.44 -15.43 -21.77
C SER A 445 -9.65 -16.69 -22.11
N ASP A 446 -9.32 -16.91 -23.38
CA ASP A 446 -8.57 -18.08 -23.86
C ASP A 446 -7.04 -17.85 -23.80
N THR A 447 -6.59 -16.69 -23.32
CA THR A 447 -5.17 -16.41 -23.15
C THR A 447 -4.53 -17.38 -22.15
N LYS A 448 -3.35 -17.88 -22.49
CA LYS A 448 -2.56 -18.75 -21.60
C LYS A 448 -1.69 -17.96 -20.62
N ILE A 449 -1.60 -16.63 -20.76
CA ILE A 449 -0.74 -15.79 -19.93
C ILE A 449 -1.41 -15.53 -18.58
N HIS A 450 -0.71 -15.86 -17.50
CA HIS A 450 -1.17 -15.64 -16.14
C HIS A 450 -1.51 -14.18 -15.87
N VAL A 451 -2.57 -13.94 -15.10
CA VAL A 451 -3.11 -12.61 -14.82
C VAL A 451 -2.07 -11.60 -14.34
N LEU A 452 -1.17 -12.00 -13.43
CA LEU A 452 -0.08 -11.12 -12.96
C LEU A 452 0.96 -10.80 -14.04
N ASN A 453 1.21 -11.72 -14.96
CA ASN A 453 2.08 -11.45 -16.10
C ASN A 453 1.38 -10.58 -17.15
N ARG A 454 0.05 -10.66 -17.32
CA ARG A 454 -0.69 -9.68 -18.13
C ARG A 454 -0.57 -8.27 -17.55
N ALA A 455 -0.74 -8.14 -16.23
CA ALA A 455 -0.52 -6.87 -15.52
C ALA A 455 0.93 -6.37 -15.68
N GLN A 456 1.93 -7.26 -15.54
CA GLN A 456 3.33 -6.94 -15.76
C GLN A 456 3.59 -6.45 -17.20
N ILE A 457 3.05 -7.13 -18.22
CA ILE A 457 3.25 -6.76 -19.63
C ILE A 457 2.72 -5.34 -19.89
N VAL A 458 1.56 -4.98 -19.34
CA VAL A 458 1.03 -3.62 -19.42
C VAL A 458 1.95 -2.63 -18.70
N ASP A 459 2.34 -2.93 -17.46
CA ASP A 459 3.18 -2.04 -16.64
C ASP A 459 4.56 -1.81 -17.26
N ASP A 460 5.25 -2.88 -17.66
CA ASP A 460 6.57 -2.84 -18.28
C ASP A 460 6.53 -2.11 -19.62
N ALA A 461 5.53 -2.37 -20.48
CA ALA A 461 5.44 -1.73 -21.79
C ALA A 461 5.36 -0.20 -21.67
N PHE A 462 4.51 0.31 -20.76
CA PHE A 462 4.46 1.76 -20.54
C PHE A 462 5.71 2.27 -19.85
N SER A 463 6.19 1.65 -18.77
CA SER A 463 7.39 2.13 -18.07
C SER A 463 8.60 2.23 -18.99
N LEU A 464 8.81 1.25 -19.87
CA LEU A 464 9.86 1.29 -20.90
C LEU A 464 9.61 2.37 -21.96
N ALA A 465 8.36 2.66 -22.29
CA ALA A 465 8.03 3.76 -23.19
C ALA A 465 8.31 5.13 -22.57
N HIS A 466 8.13 5.29 -21.25
CA HIS A 466 8.45 6.54 -20.54
C HIS A 466 9.95 6.86 -20.57
N THR A 467 10.81 5.83 -20.53
CA THR A 467 12.27 5.99 -20.59
C THR A 467 12.83 5.95 -22.02
N GLY A 468 11.98 5.76 -23.03
CA GLY A 468 12.38 5.69 -24.44
C GLY A 468 12.99 4.33 -24.86
N ASN A 469 12.99 3.33 -23.97
CA ASN A 469 13.45 1.96 -24.26
C ASN A 469 12.42 1.14 -25.06
N LEU A 470 11.18 1.61 -25.18
CA LEU A 470 10.13 1.04 -26.02
C LEU A 470 9.35 2.17 -26.73
N ASN A 471 8.86 1.91 -27.94
CA ASN A 471 8.01 2.88 -28.64
C ASN A 471 6.60 2.91 -27.99
N TYR A 472 6.07 4.10 -27.71
CA TYR A 472 4.70 4.28 -27.21
C TYR A 472 3.63 3.61 -28.09
N THR A 473 3.86 3.47 -29.40
CA THR A 473 2.97 2.69 -30.29
C THR A 473 2.85 1.24 -29.83
N VAL A 474 3.94 0.60 -29.39
CA VAL A 474 3.89 -0.77 -28.86
C VAL A 474 3.10 -0.78 -27.55
N ALA A 475 3.37 0.13 -26.62
CA ALA A 475 2.66 0.20 -25.34
C ALA A 475 1.15 0.44 -25.51
N LEU A 476 0.74 1.35 -26.40
CA LEU A 476 -0.67 1.61 -26.72
C LEU A 476 -1.33 0.45 -27.48
N ASN A 477 -0.57 -0.30 -28.28
CA ASN A 477 -1.09 -1.49 -28.95
C ASN A 477 -1.29 -2.65 -27.96
N VAL A 478 -0.43 -2.78 -26.95
CA VAL A 478 -0.63 -3.74 -25.86
C VAL A 478 -1.98 -3.48 -25.21
N THR A 479 -2.32 -2.25 -24.82
CA THR A 479 -3.59 -1.97 -24.13
C THR A 479 -4.86 -2.27 -24.93
N LEU A 480 -4.78 -2.51 -26.25
CA LEU A 480 -5.96 -2.88 -27.04
C LEU A 480 -6.59 -4.21 -26.58
N TYR A 481 -5.79 -5.14 -26.03
CA TYR A 481 -6.35 -6.40 -25.52
C TYR A 481 -7.29 -6.17 -24.31
N LEU A 482 -7.16 -5.04 -23.59
CA LEU A 482 -8.01 -4.72 -22.43
C LEU A 482 -9.49 -4.64 -22.79
N THR A 483 -9.83 -4.46 -24.07
CA THR A 483 -11.22 -4.58 -24.55
C THR A 483 -11.84 -5.97 -24.30
N GLN A 484 -11.02 -6.97 -23.97
CA GLN A 484 -11.41 -8.34 -23.64
C GLN A 484 -11.01 -8.75 -22.21
N GLU A 485 -10.49 -7.82 -21.40
CA GLU A 485 -10.02 -8.10 -20.04
C GLU A 485 -11.08 -7.69 -19.01
N THR A 486 -11.37 -8.59 -18.09
CA THR A 486 -12.35 -8.37 -16.99
C THR A 486 -11.74 -8.60 -15.61
N ASP A 487 -10.49 -9.05 -15.52
CA ASP A 487 -9.82 -9.20 -14.23
C ASP A 487 -9.34 -7.86 -13.67
N PHE A 488 -9.50 -7.66 -12.36
CA PHE A 488 -9.09 -6.45 -11.67
C PHE A 488 -7.60 -6.13 -11.86
N MET A 489 -6.73 -7.15 -11.84
CA MET A 489 -5.29 -6.95 -11.69
C MET A 489 -4.65 -6.26 -12.91
N PRO A 490 -4.90 -6.66 -14.17
CA PRO A 490 -4.26 -6.00 -15.32
C PRO A 490 -4.79 -4.59 -15.62
N TRP A 491 -6.01 -4.29 -15.16
CA TRP A 491 -6.57 -2.94 -15.24
C TRP A 491 -5.89 -1.93 -14.30
N GLN A 492 -5.33 -2.37 -13.17
CA GLN A 492 -4.67 -1.47 -12.22
C GLN A 492 -3.45 -0.72 -12.81
N PRO A 493 -2.42 -1.40 -13.38
CA PRO A 493 -1.33 -0.69 -14.06
C PRO A 493 -1.84 0.08 -15.29
N ALA A 494 -2.84 -0.42 -16.01
CA ALA A 494 -3.43 0.29 -17.15
C ALA A 494 -3.99 1.66 -16.72
N PHE A 495 -4.82 1.71 -15.68
CA PHE A 495 -5.36 2.96 -15.14
C PHE A 495 -4.27 3.91 -14.64
N LYS A 496 -3.22 3.38 -14.02
CA LYS A 496 -2.08 4.21 -13.61
C LYS A 496 -1.40 4.90 -14.79
N HIS A 497 -1.04 4.15 -15.83
CA HIS A 497 -0.34 4.69 -16.99
C HIS A 497 -1.23 5.58 -17.86
N LEU A 498 -2.51 5.24 -18.02
CA LEU A 498 -3.49 6.13 -18.61
C LEU A 498 -3.64 7.43 -17.79
N GLY A 499 -3.53 7.35 -16.45
CA GLY A 499 -3.51 8.51 -15.56
C GLY A 499 -2.34 9.45 -15.81
N TYR A 500 -1.15 8.89 -16.02
CA TYR A 500 0.02 9.66 -16.41
C TYR A 500 -0.19 10.37 -17.76
N LEU A 501 -0.63 9.64 -18.78
CA LEU A 501 -0.90 10.21 -20.12
C LEU A 501 -1.99 11.27 -20.09
N ARG A 502 -3.07 11.04 -19.31
CA ARG A 502 -4.13 12.03 -19.09
C ARG A 502 -3.54 13.33 -18.55
N ASN A 503 -2.70 13.25 -17.51
CA ASN A 503 -2.11 14.43 -16.89
C ASN A 503 -1.16 15.19 -17.84
N LEU A 504 -0.43 14.47 -18.70
CA LEU A 504 0.43 15.06 -19.72
C LEU A 504 -0.36 15.72 -20.85
N LEU A 505 -1.45 15.10 -21.28
CA LEU A 505 -2.20 15.50 -22.47
C LEU A 505 -3.35 16.48 -22.18
N ARG A 506 -3.82 16.63 -20.94
CA ARG A 506 -5.05 17.38 -20.59
C ARG A 506 -5.10 18.85 -21.04
N THR A 507 -3.95 19.48 -21.27
CA THR A 507 -3.85 20.86 -21.79
C THR A 507 -3.48 20.92 -23.27
N SER A 508 -3.37 19.77 -23.95
CA SER A 508 -3.03 19.66 -25.37
C SER A 508 -4.26 19.50 -26.25
N ASP A 509 -4.10 19.80 -27.55
CA ASP A 509 -5.09 19.54 -28.59
C ASP A 509 -5.39 18.04 -28.76
N LYS A 510 -4.49 17.16 -28.31
CA LYS A 510 -4.64 15.69 -28.40
C LYS A 510 -5.51 15.09 -27.30
N TYR A 511 -5.90 15.87 -26.29
CA TYR A 511 -6.67 15.34 -25.16
C TYR A 511 -7.99 14.68 -25.57
N TYR A 512 -8.68 15.28 -26.55
CA TYR A 512 -9.93 14.73 -27.06
C TYR A 512 -9.74 13.34 -27.71
N THR A 513 -8.68 13.18 -28.50
CA THR A 513 -8.33 11.88 -29.11
C THR A 513 -7.98 10.84 -28.04
N PHE A 514 -7.21 11.24 -27.02
CA PHE A 514 -6.90 10.37 -25.88
C PHE A 514 -8.18 9.93 -25.14
N LYS A 515 -9.09 10.86 -24.85
CA LYS A 515 -10.39 10.53 -24.23
C LYS A 515 -11.18 9.51 -25.06
N ARG A 516 -11.24 9.68 -26.39
CA ARG A 516 -11.92 8.72 -27.28
C ARG A 516 -11.28 7.34 -27.24
N TYR A 517 -9.95 7.27 -27.17
CA TYR A 517 -9.22 6.03 -27.02
C TYR A 517 -9.53 5.32 -25.69
N VAL A 518 -9.50 6.05 -24.57
CA VAL A 518 -9.86 5.51 -23.25
C VAL A 518 -11.32 5.05 -23.21
N ALA A 519 -12.24 5.83 -23.78
CA ALA A 519 -13.64 5.44 -23.90
C ALA A 519 -13.81 4.15 -24.72
N TYR A 520 -13.01 3.96 -25.77
CA TYR A 520 -13.03 2.73 -26.56
C TYR A 520 -12.64 1.50 -25.74
N LEU A 521 -11.56 1.59 -24.94
CA LEU A 521 -11.13 0.49 -24.06
C LEU A 521 -12.20 0.11 -23.03
N LEU A 522 -12.88 1.11 -22.47
CA LEU A 522 -13.78 0.92 -21.33
C LEU A 522 -15.18 0.45 -21.67
N ARG A 523 -15.66 0.63 -22.91
CA ARG A 523 -17.04 0.27 -23.29
C ARG A 523 -17.38 -1.19 -22.96
N ALA A 524 -16.49 -2.11 -23.30
CA ALA A 524 -16.69 -3.53 -23.03
C ALA A 524 -16.70 -3.79 -21.51
N LEU A 525 -15.73 -3.24 -20.79
CA LEU A 525 -15.63 -3.40 -19.34
C LEU A 525 -16.87 -2.87 -18.61
N THR A 526 -17.35 -1.66 -18.95
CA THR A 526 -18.53 -1.07 -18.29
C THR A 526 -19.80 -1.86 -18.55
N ASN A 527 -19.92 -2.51 -19.72
CA ASN A 527 -21.04 -3.38 -20.02
C ASN A 527 -20.98 -4.68 -19.23
N ASP A 528 -19.79 -5.21 -18.99
CA ASP A 528 -19.57 -6.45 -18.23
C ASP A 528 -19.83 -6.24 -16.73
N VAL A 529 -19.12 -5.30 -16.10
CA VAL A 529 -19.24 -5.02 -14.67
C VAL A 529 -20.55 -4.34 -14.32
N GLY A 530 -21.16 -3.60 -15.26
CA GLY A 530 -22.40 -2.84 -15.05
C GLY A 530 -22.23 -1.66 -14.09
N TYR A 531 -23.29 -0.86 -13.93
CA TYR A 531 -23.28 0.35 -13.10
C TYR A 531 -23.76 0.12 -11.66
N GLU A 532 -24.48 -0.98 -11.42
CA GLU A 532 -25.03 -1.34 -10.12
C GLU A 532 -24.39 -2.63 -9.57
N PRO A 533 -24.12 -2.73 -8.26
CA PRO A 533 -23.69 -3.98 -7.64
C PRO A 533 -24.72 -5.10 -7.80
N LYS A 534 -24.25 -6.29 -8.16
CA LYS A 534 -25.04 -7.53 -8.20
C LYS A 534 -24.78 -8.34 -6.93
N ALA A 535 -25.77 -9.11 -6.48
CA ALA A 535 -25.69 -9.90 -5.24
C ALA A 535 -24.49 -10.88 -5.21
N ASN A 536 -24.09 -11.39 -6.38
CA ASN A 536 -23.01 -12.38 -6.51
C ASN A 536 -21.66 -11.74 -6.92
N ASP A 537 -21.54 -10.41 -6.93
CA ASP A 537 -20.27 -9.78 -7.26
C ASP A 537 -19.22 -10.06 -6.18
N SER A 538 -18.04 -10.47 -6.63
CA SER A 538 -16.86 -10.47 -5.75
C SER A 538 -16.48 -9.04 -5.36
N ASP A 539 -15.76 -8.91 -4.25
CA ASP A 539 -15.26 -7.62 -3.77
C ASP A 539 -14.34 -6.95 -4.83
N LEU A 540 -13.57 -7.74 -5.58
CA LEU A 540 -12.72 -7.24 -6.67
C LEU A 540 -13.52 -6.73 -7.87
N VAL A 541 -14.64 -7.36 -8.23
CA VAL A 541 -15.53 -6.88 -9.30
C VAL A 541 -16.19 -5.56 -8.88
N LYS A 542 -16.60 -5.42 -7.61
CA LYS A 542 -17.13 -4.16 -7.08
C LYS A 542 -16.09 -3.03 -7.15
N MET A 543 -14.84 -3.33 -6.84
CA MET A 543 -13.74 -2.36 -6.97
C MET A 543 -13.46 -2.00 -8.43
N LEU A 544 -13.37 -3.00 -9.31
CA LEU A 544 -13.17 -2.78 -10.74
C LEU A 544 -14.29 -1.93 -11.35
N ARG A 545 -15.53 -2.14 -10.93
CA ARG A 545 -16.68 -1.31 -11.32
C ARG A 545 -16.47 0.16 -10.97
N VAL A 546 -16.08 0.46 -9.73
CA VAL A 546 -15.83 1.84 -9.30
C VAL A 546 -14.75 2.49 -10.16
N ASP A 547 -13.66 1.78 -10.44
CA ASP A 547 -12.60 2.28 -11.31
C ASP A 547 -13.08 2.47 -12.75
N ALA A 548 -13.75 1.48 -13.32
CA ALA A 548 -14.28 1.51 -14.68
C ALA A 548 -15.26 2.67 -14.87
N MET A 549 -16.18 2.87 -13.91
CA MET A 549 -17.13 3.98 -13.93
C MET A 549 -16.41 5.33 -13.85
N ARG A 550 -15.50 5.51 -12.89
CA ARG A 550 -14.72 6.75 -12.78
C ARG A 550 -14.07 7.11 -14.12
N TRP A 551 -13.36 6.15 -14.71
CA TRP A 551 -12.65 6.37 -15.97
C TRP A 551 -13.57 6.55 -17.17
N ALA A 552 -14.68 5.82 -17.25
CA ALA A 552 -15.64 5.93 -18.34
C ALA A 552 -16.37 7.29 -18.31
N CYS A 553 -16.76 7.75 -17.12
CA CYS A 553 -17.39 9.04 -16.92
C CYS A 553 -16.42 10.19 -17.25
N GLU A 554 -15.16 10.11 -16.81
CA GLU A 554 -14.10 11.08 -17.19
C GLU A 554 -13.87 11.10 -18.71
N ALA A 555 -13.88 9.93 -19.34
CA ALA A 555 -13.74 9.77 -20.80
C ALA A 555 -14.97 10.27 -21.58
N GLY A 556 -16.11 10.47 -20.93
CA GLY A 556 -17.35 10.95 -21.53
C GLY A 556 -18.20 9.85 -22.18
N VAL A 557 -18.17 8.63 -21.63
CA VAL A 557 -19.11 7.56 -22.01
C VAL A 557 -20.51 7.96 -21.54
N GLU A 558 -21.43 8.16 -22.50
CA GLU A 558 -22.76 8.72 -22.29
C GLU A 558 -23.56 7.99 -21.21
N GLN A 559 -23.60 6.66 -21.26
CA GLN A 559 -24.29 5.84 -20.26
C GLN A 559 -23.75 6.08 -18.84
N CYS A 560 -22.43 6.27 -18.70
CA CYS A 560 -21.81 6.56 -17.41
C CYS A 560 -22.19 7.95 -16.91
N THR A 561 -22.08 8.96 -17.77
CA THR A 561 -22.37 10.35 -17.38
C THR A 561 -23.82 10.52 -16.97
N SER A 562 -24.77 9.93 -17.71
CA SER A 562 -26.19 9.97 -17.35
C SER A 562 -26.48 9.20 -16.05
N TYR A 563 -25.82 8.06 -15.83
CA TYR A 563 -25.94 7.34 -14.56
C TYR A 563 -25.43 8.20 -13.39
N ALA A 564 -24.22 8.77 -13.49
CA ALA A 564 -23.63 9.57 -12.43
C ALA A 564 -24.45 10.81 -12.07
N GLU A 565 -25.03 11.49 -13.06
CA GLU A 565 -25.94 12.63 -12.86
C GLU A 565 -27.21 12.20 -12.10
N ASN A 566 -27.85 11.11 -12.51
CA ASN A 566 -29.05 10.60 -11.85
C ASN A 566 -28.78 10.19 -10.39
N THR A 567 -27.67 9.48 -10.13
CA THR A 567 -27.32 9.04 -8.78
C THR A 567 -26.96 10.22 -7.88
N TYR A 568 -26.32 11.27 -8.43
CA TYR A 568 -26.04 12.49 -7.67
C TYR A 568 -27.32 13.22 -7.26
N LEU A 569 -28.30 13.34 -8.16
CA LEU A 569 -29.61 13.93 -7.85
C LEU A 569 -30.36 13.13 -6.78
N GLN A 570 -30.29 11.80 -6.82
CA GLN A 570 -30.87 10.95 -5.78
C GLN A 570 -30.15 11.13 -4.43
N TRP A 571 -28.83 11.27 -4.45
CA TRP A 571 -28.04 11.52 -3.25
C TRP A 571 -28.39 12.85 -2.60
N LEU A 572 -28.64 13.91 -3.37
CA LEU A 572 -29.10 15.21 -2.83
C LEU A 572 -30.44 15.10 -2.08
N ILE A 573 -31.31 14.18 -2.49
CA ILE A 573 -32.60 13.92 -1.82
C ILE A 573 -32.39 13.11 -0.53
N ASN A 574 -31.52 12.11 -0.56
CA ASN A 574 -31.22 11.27 0.60
C ASN A 574 -29.70 11.00 0.67
N PRO A 575 -28.94 11.85 1.37
CA PRO A 575 -27.49 11.77 1.36
C PRO A 575 -27.00 10.59 2.21
N VAL A 576 -26.68 9.50 1.53
CA VAL A 576 -26.06 8.28 2.08
C VAL A 576 -24.72 8.04 1.36
N MET A 577 -23.67 7.66 2.09
CA MET A 577 -22.27 7.69 1.61
C MET A 577 -21.89 6.65 0.53
N GLU A 578 -22.79 5.79 0.06
CA GLU A 578 -22.42 4.63 -0.78
C GLU A 578 -22.06 4.95 -2.24
N VAL A 579 -22.25 6.19 -2.71
CA VAL A 579 -22.09 6.53 -4.13
C VAL A 579 -20.65 6.94 -4.44
N SER A 580 -20.06 6.42 -5.52
CA SER A 580 -18.77 6.90 -6.04
C SER A 580 -18.87 8.37 -6.47
N GLN A 581 -18.36 9.27 -5.64
CA GLN A 581 -18.52 10.73 -5.74
C GLN A 581 -17.57 11.37 -6.78
N ASN A 582 -16.67 10.58 -7.37
CA ASN A 582 -15.56 11.06 -8.21
C ASN A 582 -15.96 11.61 -9.59
N SER A 583 -17.25 11.66 -9.91
CA SER A 583 -17.74 12.08 -11.23
C SER A 583 -18.97 12.98 -11.18
N TRP A 584 -19.33 13.50 -10.00
CA TRP A 584 -20.46 14.41 -9.86
C TRP A 584 -20.18 15.73 -10.57
N LYS A 585 -21.06 16.09 -11.50
CA LYS A 585 -21.10 17.41 -12.14
C LYS A 585 -22.30 18.13 -11.59
N ALA A 586 -22.04 19.07 -10.69
CA ALA A 586 -23.07 19.85 -10.03
C ALA A 586 -23.29 21.19 -10.76
N SER A 587 -24.55 21.58 -10.91
CA SER A 587 -24.92 22.98 -11.11
C SER A 587 -24.54 23.82 -9.88
N GLU A 588 -24.62 25.15 -9.99
CA GLU A 588 -24.27 26.05 -8.88
C GLU A 588 -25.14 25.83 -7.63
N SER A 589 -26.45 25.59 -7.84
CA SER A 589 -27.38 25.28 -6.74
C SER A 589 -27.00 23.98 -6.05
N GLU A 590 -26.85 22.90 -6.82
CA GLU A 590 -26.51 21.57 -6.31
C GLU A 590 -25.17 21.56 -5.56
N TRP A 591 -24.19 22.31 -6.07
CA TRP A 591 -22.88 22.47 -5.43
C TRP A 591 -23.01 23.14 -4.05
N THR A 592 -23.85 24.17 -3.95
CA THR A 592 -24.09 24.90 -2.71
C THR A 592 -24.80 24.03 -1.68
N ASP A 593 -25.85 23.31 -2.10
CA ASP A 593 -26.60 22.37 -1.25
C ASP A 593 -25.68 21.27 -0.70
N THR A 594 -24.80 20.74 -1.56
CA THR A 594 -23.80 19.73 -1.17
C THR A 594 -22.81 20.28 -0.15
N LEU A 595 -22.33 21.52 -0.34
CA LEU A 595 -21.41 22.15 0.60
C LEU A 595 -22.08 22.37 1.97
N GLU A 596 -23.33 22.83 2.00
CA GLU A 596 -24.09 23.02 3.24
C GLU A 596 -24.28 21.70 3.98
N TYR A 597 -24.62 20.62 3.27
CA TYR A 597 -24.68 19.29 3.86
C TYR A 597 -23.35 18.89 4.50
N ILE A 598 -22.22 19.05 3.80
CA ILE A 598 -20.91 18.65 4.33
C ILE A 598 -20.58 19.40 5.63
N ILE A 599 -20.78 20.71 5.64
CA ILE A 599 -20.48 21.58 6.78
C ILE A 599 -21.34 21.21 7.99
N THR A 600 -22.63 20.95 7.77
CA THR A 600 -23.60 20.66 8.85
C THR A 600 -23.63 19.19 9.29
N SER A 601 -23.08 18.28 8.48
CA SER A 601 -23.07 16.84 8.77
C SER A 601 -22.21 16.46 9.98
N LYS A 602 -22.56 15.32 10.60
CA LYS A 602 -21.79 14.66 11.68
C LYS A 602 -20.79 13.63 11.15
N LEU A 603 -20.46 13.68 9.85
CA LEU A 603 -19.46 12.81 9.23
C LEU A 603 -18.08 13.03 9.88
N ASP A 604 -17.22 12.02 9.80
CA ASP A 604 -15.83 12.20 10.23
C ASP A 604 -15.05 13.10 9.27
N GLU A 605 -13.93 13.66 9.75
CA GLU A 605 -13.14 14.64 9.01
C GLU A 605 -12.56 14.08 7.69
N ASP A 606 -12.31 12.78 7.61
CA ASP A 606 -11.81 12.17 6.38
C ASP A 606 -12.96 11.96 5.38
N ASP A 607 -14.13 11.54 5.83
CA ASP A 607 -15.34 11.43 4.98
C ASP A 607 -15.76 12.81 4.42
N LYS A 608 -15.68 13.88 5.23
CA LYS A 608 -15.94 15.25 4.77
C LYS A 608 -14.95 15.69 3.68
N LYS A 609 -13.68 15.29 3.79
CA LYS A 609 -12.66 15.61 2.79
C LYS A 609 -12.93 14.93 1.45
N ASP A 610 -13.45 13.71 1.46
CA ASP A 610 -13.81 12.99 0.24
C ASP A 610 -14.97 13.70 -0.50
N LEU A 611 -16.02 14.11 0.22
CA LEU A 611 -17.12 14.90 -0.34
C LEU A 611 -16.66 16.26 -0.88
N LEU A 612 -15.78 16.95 -0.15
CA LEU A 612 -15.23 18.23 -0.62
C LEU A 612 -14.27 18.05 -1.81
N MET A 613 -13.64 16.89 -1.97
CA MET A 613 -12.87 16.56 -3.17
C MET A 613 -13.79 16.33 -4.37
N ALA A 614 -14.97 15.75 -4.16
CA ALA A 614 -15.99 15.63 -5.21
C ALA A 614 -16.44 17.01 -5.73
N LEU A 615 -16.60 18.00 -4.84
CA LEU A 615 -16.93 19.38 -5.22
C LEU A 615 -15.89 20.07 -6.12
N ALA A 616 -14.64 19.62 -6.09
CA ALA A 616 -13.59 20.09 -7.00
C ALA A 616 -13.69 19.50 -8.42
N CYS A 617 -14.63 18.59 -8.68
CA CYS A 617 -14.89 18.01 -10.02
C CYS A 617 -15.82 18.87 -10.90
N SER A 618 -16.21 20.07 -10.43
CA SER A 618 -17.02 21.00 -11.22
C SER A 618 -16.32 21.40 -12.53
N ASN A 619 -17.12 21.55 -13.60
CA ASN A 619 -16.64 22.11 -14.86
C ASN A 619 -16.71 23.65 -14.90
N SER A 620 -17.24 24.29 -13.87
CA SER A 620 -17.34 25.76 -13.79
C SER A 620 -16.11 26.35 -13.09
N SER A 621 -15.36 27.19 -13.81
CA SER A 621 -14.24 27.93 -13.23
C SER A 621 -14.66 28.88 -12.11
N GLU A 622 -15.91 29.36 -12.14
CA GLU A 622 -16.46 30.26 -11.12
C GLU A 622 -16.69 29.51 -9.80
N ILE A 623 -17.36 28.36 -9.86
CA ILE A 623 -17.58 27.47 -8.71
C ILE A 623 -16.23 27.06 -8.08
N LEU A 624 -15.26 26.67 -8.91
CA LEU A 624 -13.93 26.29 -8.42
C LEU A 624 -13.15 27.47 -7.82
N MET A 625 -13.37 28.69 -8.30
CA MET A 625 -12.81 29.90 -7.68
C MET A 625 -13.46 30.17 -6.32
N THR A 626 -14.76 29.96 -6.18
CA THR A 626 -15.47 30.03 -4.89
C THR A 626 -14.92 28.99 -3.92
N TYR A 627 -14.78 27.73 -4.35
CA TYR A 627 -14.16 26.66 -3.57
C TYR A 627 -12.76 27.04 -3.05
N LEU A 628 -11.89 27.56 -3.92
CA LEU A 628 -10.55 27.99 -3.54
C LEU A 628 -10.58 29.14 -2.52
N ASN A 629 -11.45 30.13 -2.70
CA ASN A 629 -11.60 31.22 -1.73
C ASN A 629 -12.06 30.71 -0.37
N SER A 630 -13.00 29.76 -0.32
CA SER A 630 -13.47 29.19 0.93
C SER A 630 -12.36 28.49 1.73
N THR A 631 -11.36 27.92 1.05
CA THR A 631 -10.22 27.25 1.73
C THR A 631 -9.28 28.20 2.48
N LEU A 632 -9.44 29.52 2.31
CA LEU A 632 -8.71 30.55 3.07
C LEU A 632 -9.39 30.85 4.41
N GLU A 633 -10.63 30.41 4.61
CA GLU A 633 -11.38 30.66 5.85
C GLU A 633 -11.01 29.62 6.92
N PRO A 634 -10.62 30.03 8.15
CA PRO A 634 -10.16 29.10 9.20
C PRO A 634 -11.20 28.04 9.61
N SER A 635 -12.48 28.31 9.38
CA SER A 635 -13.60 27.42 9.69
C SER A 635 -13.89 26.41 8.58
N TYR A 636 -13.19 26.47 7.44
CA TYR A 636 -13.45 25.57 6.33
C TYR A 636 -12.87 24.17 6.61
N PRO A 637 -13.60 23.07 6.28
CA PRO A 637 -13.16 21.73 6.67
C PRO A 637 -11.96 21.19 5.87
N ILE A 638 -11.52 21.91 4.83
CA ILE A 638 -10.33 21.61 4.05
C ILE A 638 -9.34 22.75 4.15
N ASP A 639 -8.08 22.40 4.43
CA ASP A 639 -6.97 23.35 4.39
C ASP A 639 -6.68 23.81 2.95
N PHE A 640 -6.15 25.03 2.84
CA PHE A 640 -5.75 25.65 1.58
C PHE A 640 -4.93 24.74 0.65
N LYS A 641 -3.94 24.02 1.20
CA LYS A 641 -3.05 23.18 0.39
C LYS A 641 -3.81 22.01 -0.22
N THR A 642 -4.69 21.39 0.55
CA THR A 642 -5.58 20.32 0.09
C THR A 642 -6.58 20.84 -0.95
N GLY A 643 -7.18 22.01 -0.74
CA GLY A 643 -8.09 22.62 -1.70
C GLY A 643 -7.43 22.91 -3.06
N VAL A 644 -6.24 23.51 -3.03
CA VAL A 644 -5.42 23.72 -4.24
C VAL A 644 -5.12 22.40 -4.95
N LYS A 645 -4.67 21.38 -4.21
CA LYS A 645 -4.38 20.06 -4.78
C LYS A 645 -5.60 19.46 -5.48
N ASN A 646 -6.78 19.55 -4.86
CA ASN A 646 -8.02 19.04 -5.41
C ASN A 646 -8.33 19.69 -6.76
N VAL A 647 -8.34 21.03 -6.84
CA VAL A 647 -8.63 21.75 -8.09
C VAL A 647 -7.59 21.44 -9.19
N VAL A 648 -6.30 21.44 -8.85
CA VAL A 648 -5.24 21.11 -9.83
C VAL A 648 -5.42 19.70 -10.37
N SER A 649 -5.84 18.75 -9.53
CA SER A 649 -5.96 17.33 -9.90
C SER A 649 -7.23 16.98 -10.65
N LYS A 650 -8.34 17.68 -10.39
CA LYS A 650 -9.67 17.33 -10.91
C LYS A 650 -10.10 18.15 -12.13
N TYR A 651 -9.70 19.42 -12.21
CA TYR A 651 -10.08 20.29 -13.31
C TYR A 651 -9.00 20.30 -14.40
N PRO A 652 -9.31 20.05 -15.69
CA PRO A 652 -8.32 20.03 -16.77
C PRO A 652 -7.45 21.30 -16.84
N ALA A 653 -8.05 22.48 -16.66
CA ALA A 653 -7.35 23.77 -16.58
C ALA A 653 -7.09 24.22 -15.13
N GLY A 654 -7.06 23.28 -14.18
CA GLY A 654 -6.92 23.55 -12.74
C GLY A 654 -5.62 24.26 -12.39
N ALA A 655 -4.51 23.92 -13.04
CA ALA A 655 -3.23 24.59 -12.81
C ALA A 655 -3.27 26.07 -13.21
N GLU A 656 -3.90 26.39 -14.35
CA GLU A 656 -4.06 27.78 -14.79
C GLU A 656 -5.00 28.55 -13.86
N LEU A 657 -6.12 27.94 -13.46
CA LEU A 657 -7.08 28.53 -12.54
C LEU A 657 -6.46 28.83 -11.18
N VAL A 658 -5.75 27.85 -10.61
CA VAL A 658 -5.03 28.00 -9.34
C VAL A 658 -3.95 29.06 -9.48
N SER A 659 -3.21 29.12 -10.59
CA SER A 659 -2.23 30.19 -10.81
C SER A 659 -2.88 31.57 -10.74
N LYS A 660 -4.03 31.77 -11.40
CA LYS A 660 -4.79 33.03 -11.35
C LYS A 660 -5.23 33.36 -9.92
N PHE A 661 -5.73 32.37 -9.18
CA PHE A 661 -6.14 32.51 -7.79
C PHE A 661 -4.97 32.89 -6.87
N LEU A 662 -3.82 32.20 -6.96
CA LEU A 662 -2.62 32.50 -6.18
C LEU A 662 -2.10 33.92 -6.44
N PHE A 663 -2.13 34.38 -7.69
CA PHE A 663 -1.76 35.77 -8.02
C PHE A 663 -2.73 36.78 -7.41
N LYS A 664 -4.04 36.50 -7.45
CA LYS A 664 -5.08 37.39 -6.92
C LYS A 664 -5.05 37.50 -5.39
N GLU A 665 -4.94 36.37 -4.68
CA GLU A 665 -5.06 36.31 -3.21
C GLU A 665 -3.70 36.27 -2.48
N ASN A 666 -2.58 36.51 -3.18
CA ASN A 666 -1.20 36.41 -2.66
C ASN A 666 -0.99 37.07 -1.29
N LYS A 667 -1.61 38.23 -1.04
CA LYS A 667 -1.49 38.94 0.24
C LYS A 667 -2.10 38.15 1.41
N ARG A 668 -3.32 37.62 1.23
CA ARG A 668 -4.02 36.83 2.27
C ARG A 668 -3.30 35.51 2.51
N ILE A 669 -2.86 34.84 1.45
CA ILE A 669 -2.14 33.55 1.54
C ILE A 669 -0.84 33.67 2.32
N ARG A 670 -0.10 34.77 2.20
CA ARG A 670 1.15 35.00 2.96
C ARG A 670 0.93 35.34 4.45
N GLN A 671 -0.29 35.73 4.82
CA GLN A 671 -0.64 36.11 6.19
C GLN A 671 -1.15 34.91 7.02
N MET A 672 -1.64 33.88 6.33
CA MET A 672 -1.91 32.55 6.90
C MET A 672 -0.62 31.78 7.09
#